data_AF-A0A5C8C2W5-F1
#
_entry.id   AF-A0A5C8C2W5-F1
#
_cell.length_a   1.000
_cell.length_b   1.000
_cell.length_c   1.000
_cell.angle_alpha   90.00
_cell.angle_beta   90.00
_cell.angle_gamma   90.00
#
_symmetry.space_group_name_H-M   'P 1'
#
loop_
_entity.id
_entity.type
_entity.pdbx_description
1 polymer ?
#
loop_
_entity_poly.entity_id
_entity_poly.type
_entity_poly.pdbx_seq_one_letter_code
_entity_poly.pdbx_strand_id
1 'polypeptide(L)'
;MDNSSLTLGTDPRKKPNFFQRFMFFMTLRQSGNNLLTNGAKGYLIAMSVIVILVAVAEGVAWGYFGTAFIPANPMVSGLIIGVFVFLLIWFFDRMLLTSDFMEHEHRLRLNGGVETQADIAKAKKSSVFLTGFFIARLVIALASLWIAAPYVTQLVFNADIQNKQQEYFHQAVLEVKQKYQDTQQAELQKLSEKIEQKNNEYQKEIAGGVGSLSGYKGVGVTAKAIGAELTDLKQQYQQLDQETKQRLKQIELALKNRDYAELAALDIRVDKDSPILRRKAIKDIELQYPQEFAQVEHTVQGLLLILAIILLGMKLMQFTTVKLYFSSNLQSKWNQYCLGKYDKYLPETDQRHVLLNSHEALPEEFERMMIELHQRKAEMEVEEKRIKEEEEARAEAKAAEEKRIKEEEEARKKAEEEERKRKEREEEDAKNAYFTRIAREKAEIEHRERYKEMVEKEVESVLALLKEEEVQYLQNDGAEIPRLQQEETEKIDELHEKEKQFKTQEERIDAKNQRIEQTESDIEKIEQKIEILSRGENAHSVETLEVIDRYSQALIRHQEILRGQRAELLGFQSNQKFYEESSQLLRNRLKDIQQQLSELQQPLRAIQKARSDVHTRKIGLLSKQGLEDAPIEKPSEQEWGFLADKIRGQLTETLPIPDSIK
;
A
#
# COMPACT_ATOMS: atom_id res chain seq x y z
N MET A 1 27.29 14.51 40.27
CA MET A 1 28.33 14.79 39.27
C MET A 1 29.03 16.05 39.76
N ASP A 2 30.36 16.04 39.84
CA ASP A 2 31.12 17.23 40.26
C ASP A 2 30.93 18.39 39.26
N ASN A 3 30.62 19.57 39.78
CA ASN A 3 30.15 20.76 39.04
C ASN A 3 31.22 21.45 38.16
N SER A 4 32.40 20.87 37.95
CA SER A 4 33.59 21.62 37.52
C SER A 4 34.26 21.21 36.21
N SER A 5 33.63 20.44 35.31
CA SER A 5 34.30 20.06 34.05
C SER A 5 33.40 19.82 32.82
N LEU A 6 32.36 20.64 32.62
CA LEU A 6 31.62 20.61 31.34
C LEU A 6 32.33 21.46 30.28
N THR A 7 33.23 20.86 29.51
CA THR A 7 33.89 21.53 28.38
C THR A 7 32.89 21.84 27.26
N LEU A 8 33.09 22.96 26.55
CA LEU A 8 32.27 23.32 25.39
C LEU A 8 32.46 22.27 24.29
N GLY A 9 31.37 21.78 23.69
CA GLY A 9 31.41 20.79 22.60
C GLY A 9 31.49 19.32 23.03
N THR A 10 31.58 19.01 24.33
CA THR A 10 31.48 17.63 24.83
C THR A 10 30.07 17.33 25.34
N ASP A 11 29.41 16.29 24.80
CA ASP A 11 28.09 15.85 25.26
C ASP A 11 28.21 15.14 26.61
N PRO A 12 27.59 15.66 27.69
CA PRO A 12 27.71 15.08 29.02
C PRO A 12 26.84 13.84 29.25
N ARG A 13 25.98 13.47 28.28
CA ARG A 13 25.06 12.35 28.42
C ARG A 13 25.77 11.02 28.13
N LYS A 14 25.45 9.99 28.91
CA LYS A 14 25.94 8.62 28.67
C LYS A 14 25.35 8.08 27.36
N LYS A 15 26.19 7.59 26.46
CA LYS A 15 25.73 6.91 25.23
C LYS A 15 25.02 5.61 25.59
N PRO A 16 23.83 5.33 25.03
CA PRO A 16 23.11 4.10 25.32
C PRO A 16 23.85 2.90 24.73
N ASN A 17 23.86 1.79 25.47
CA ASN A 17 24.39 0.51 25.00
C ASN A 17 23.47 -0.12 23.93
N PHE A 18 23.92 -1.18 23.27
CA PHE A 18 23.16 -1.83 22.20
C PHE A 18 21.76 -2.27 22.65
N PHE A 19 21.65 -2.90 23.82
CA PHE A 19 20.37 -3.37 24.37
C PHE A 19 19.41 -2.21 24.67
N GLN A 20 19.90 -1.10 25.21
CA GLN A 20 19.10 0.10 25.43
C GLN A 20 18.62 0.72 24.12
N ARG A 21 19.46 0.76 23.08
CA ARG A 21 19.05 1.22 21.74
C ARG A 21 17.97 0.32 21.15
N PHE A 22 18.09 -0.99 21.31
CA PHE A 22 17.06 -1.94 20.89
C PHE A 22 15.76 -1.74 21.66
N MET A 23 15.81 -1.56 22.98
CA MET A 23 14.62 -1.27 23.79
C MET A 23 13.97 0.07 23.44
N PHE A 24 14.78 1.10 23.18
CA PHE A 24 14.31 2.39 22.70
C PHE A 24 13.66 2.27 21.32
N PHE A 25 14.25 1.44 20.45
CA PHE A 25 13.65 1.10 19.19
C PHE A 25 12.29 0.43 19.42
N MET A 26 12.20 -0.68 20.15
CA MET A 26 10.94 -1.38 20.41
C MET A 26 9.85 -0.50 21.06
N THR A 27 10.22 0.41 21.96
CA THR A 27 9.28 1.28 22.71
C THR A 27 8.99 2.64 22.04
N LEU A 28 9.23 2.77 20.73
CA LEU A 28 8.99 4.00 19.94
C LEU A 28 9.81 5.23 20.41
N ARG A 29 10.87 5.04 21.20
CA ARG A 29 11.72 6.11 21.71
C ARG A 29 12.90 6.41 20.78
N GLN A 30 12.63 7.03 19.64
CA GLN A 30 13.67 7.34 18.65
C GLN A 30 14.83 8.21 19.20
N SER A 31 14.52 9.21 20.02
CA SER A 31 15.49 10.11 20.66
C SER A 31 15.95 9.64 22.06
N GLY A 32 15.65 8.39 22.44
CA GLY A 32 15.96 7.84 23.76
C GLY A 32 15.12 8.48 24.88
N ASN A 33 15.78 8.94 25.94
CA ASN A 33 15.12 9.62 27.07
C ASN A 33 15.26 11.15 26.99
N ASN A 34 15.71 11.71 25.86
CA ASN A 34 15.87 13.16 25.69
C ASN A 34 14.50 13.82 25.57
N LEU A 35 14.24 14.85 26.39
CA LEU A 35 12.96 15.57 26.40
C LEU A 35 11.75 14.61 26.51
N LEU A 36 11.88 13.58 27.34
CA LEU A 36 10.82 12.58 27.53
C LEU A 36 10.41 12.56 29.00
N THR A 37 9.17 12.98 29.29
CA THR A 37 8.61 12.92 30.64
C THR A 37 8.27 11.47 31.02
N ASN A 38 8.15 11.19 32.33
CA ASN A 38 7.75 9.86 32.82
C ASN A 38 6.35 9.45 32.30
N GLY A 39 5.42 10.41 32.18
CA GLY A 39 4.10 10.18 31.59
C GLY A 39 4.16 9.85 30.10
N ALA A 40 4.90 10.65 29.31
CA ALA A 40 5.11 10.39 27.88
C ALA A 40 5.81 9.05 27.64
N LYS A 41 6.76 8.67 28.51
CA LYS A 41 7.45 7.39 28.49
C LYS A 41 6.50 6.21 28.65
N GLY A 42 5.56 6.28 29.59
CA GLY A 42 4.52 5.25 29.80
C GLY A 42 3.57 5.15 28.61
N TYR A 43 3.16 6.30 28.08
CA TYR A 43 2.31 6.38 26.89
C TYR A 43 2.95 5.75 25.64
N LEU A 44 4.23 6.02 25.39
CA LEU A 44 4.97 5.39 24.28
C LEU A 44 5.11 3.87 24.42
N ILE A 45 5.27 3.37 25.66
CA ILE A 45 5.24 1.92 25.91
C ILE A 45 3.86 1.35 25.56
N ALA A 46 2.78 1.97 26.06
CA ALA A 46 1.43 1.50 25.77
C ALA A 46 1.13 1.49 24.27
N MET A 47 1.51 2.56 23.55
CA MET A 47 1.44 2.60 22.09
C MET A 47 2.23 1.46 21.44
N SER A 48 3.47 1.21 21.88
CA SER A 48 4.30 0.15 21.31
C SER A 48 3.69 -1.24 21.49
N VAL A 49 3.05 -1.51 22.63
CA VAL A 49 2.35 -2.78 22.89
C VAL A 49 1.18 -2.94 21.93
N ILE A 50 0.37 -1.89 21.74
CA ILE A 50 -0.78 -1.95 20.82
C ILE A 50 -0.32 -2.16 19.37
N VAL A 51 0.73 -1.46 18.92
CA VAL A 51 1.31 -1.66 17.58
C VAL A 51 1.77 -3.09 17.38
N ILE A 52 2.45 -3.67 18.37
CA ILE A 52 2.88 -5.07 18.29
C ILE A 52 1.69 -6.01 18.27
N LEU A 53 0.66 -5.80 19.10
CA LEU A 53 -0.55 -6.62 19.10
C LEU A 53 -1.26 -6.60 17.74
N VAL A 54 -1.40 -5.43 17.13
CA VAL A 54 -2.00 -5.29 15.79
C VAL A 54 -1.14 -5.96 14.73
N ALA A 55 0.17 -5.73 14.73
CA ALA A 55 1.07 -6.38 13.79
C ALA A 55 1.06 -7.91 13.94
N VAL A 56 0.99 -8.44 15.17
CA VAL A 56 0.86 -9.89 15.43
C VAL A 56 -0.47 -10.42 14.91
N ALA A 57 -1.59 -9.74 15.17
CA ALA A 57 -2.90 -10.17 14.68
C ALA A 57 -2.92 -10.25 13.15
N GLU A 58 -2.41 -9.21 12.47
CA GLU A 58 -2.28 -9.19 11.01
C GLU A 58 -1.31 -10.26 10.51
N GLY A 59 -0.13 -10.39 11.14
CA GLY A 59 0.87 -11.40 10.77
C GLY A 59 0.36 -12.84 10.90
N VAL A 60 -0.42 -13.14 11.95
CA VAL A 60 -1.04 -14.47 12.13
C VAL A 60 -2.10 -14.72 11.07
N ALA A 61 -2.96 -13.74 10.79
CA ALA A 61 -4.03 -13.89 9.83
C ALA A 61 -3.51 -14.08 8.40
N TRP A 62 -2.56 -13.23 7.98
CA TRP A 62 -1.89 -13.34 6.70
C TRP A 62 -0.96 -14.56 6.62
N GLY A 63 -0.39 -14.98 7.75
CA GLY A 63 0.38 -16.23 7.83
C GLY A 63 -0.50 -17.46 7.61
N TYR A 64 -1.71 -17.49 8.17
CA TYR A 64 -2.65 -18.58 7.90
C TYR A 64 -3.09 -18.59 6.43
N PHE A 65 -3.40 -17.44 5.85
CA PHE A 65 -3.61 -17.31 4.40
C PHE A 65 -2.40 -17.83 3.61
N GLY A 66 -1.19 -17.52 4.08
CA GLY A 66 0.06 -17.97 3.50
C GLY A 66 0.22 -19.49 3.38
N THR A 67 -0.44 -20.25 4.26
CA THR A 67 -0.40 -21.73 4.22
C THR A 67 -1.04 -22.31 2.96
N ALA A 68 -1.89 -21.55 2.26
CA ALA A 68 -2.55 -22.00 1.04
C ALA A 68 -1.69 -21.90 -0.23
N PHE A 69 -0.58 -21.16 -0.22
CA PHE A 69 0.23 -20.92 -1.43
C PHE A 69 1.17 -22.06 -1.80
N ILE A 70 1.73 -22.78 -0.81
CA ILE A 70 2.68 -23.87 -1.05
C ILE A 70 2.15 -25.15 -0.37
N PRO A 71 1.35 -25.97 -1.08
CA PRO A 71 0.74 -27.18 -0.51
C PRO A 71 1.77 -28.19 0.01
N ALA A 72 2.98 -28.21 -0.56
CA ALA A 72 4.05 -29.11 -0.14
C ALA A 72 4.62 -28.77 1.25
N ASN A 73 4.64 -27.48 1.63
CA ASN A 73 5.20 -27.00 2.90
C ASN A 73 4.38 -25.82 3.46
N PRO A 74 3.12 -26.06 3.85
CA PRO A 74 2.18 -25.00 4.23
C PRO A 74 2.66 -24.17 5.43
N MET A 75 3.35 -24.80 6.39
CA MET A 75 3.92 -24.10 7.54
C MET A 75 5.00 -23.09 7.14
N VAL A 76 5.83 -23.42 6.14
CA VAL A 76 6.94 -22.57 5.71
C VAL A 76 6.40 -21.35 4.95
N SER A 77 5.46 -21.55 4.02
CA SER A 77 4.85 -20.43 3.29
C SER A 77 4.04 -19.54 4.22
N GLY A 78 3.31 -20.12 5.17
CA GLY A 78 2.59 -19.36 6.18
C GLY A 78 3.51 -18.54 7.08
N LEU A 79 4.63 -19.11 7.53
CA LEU A 79 5.60 -18.40 8.34
C LEU A 79 6.26 -17.24 7.57
N ILE A 80 6.66 -17.45 6.32
CA ILE A 80 7.29 -16.41 5.49
C ILE A 80 6.34 -15.24 5.27
N ILE A 81 5.09 -15.51 4.84
CA ILE A 81 4.10 -14.48 4.55
C ILE A 81 3.69 -13.76 5.85
N GLY A 82 3.47 -14.51 6.93
CA GLY A 82 3.10 -13.94 8.22
C GLY A 82 4.18 -13.02 8.81
N VAL A 83 5.45 -13.43 8.76
CA VAL A 83 6.58 -12.59 9.19
C VAL A 83 6.73 -11.36 8.30
N PHE A 84 6.57 -11.51 6.99
CA PHE A 84 6.66 -10.38 6.05
C PHE A 84 5.58 -9.33 6.34
N VAL A 85 4.32 -9.75 6.47
CA VAL A 85 3.21 -8.82 6.75
C VAL A 85 3.33 -8.23 8.15
N PHE A 86 3.72 -9.02 9.16
CA PHE A 86 4.03 -8.52 10.49
C PHE A 86 5.04 -7.37 10.43
N LEU A 87 6.17 -7.55 9.74
CA LEU A 87 7.21 -6.53 9.62
C LEU A 87 6.71 -5.30 8.87
N LEU A 88 5.93 -5.50 7.81
CA LEU A 88 5.35 -4.41 7.01
C LEU A 88 4.41 -3.55 7.86
N ILE A 89 3.43 -4.16 8.53
CA ILE A 89 2.46 -3.46 9.37
C ILE A 89 3.16 -2.80 10.55
N TRP A 90 4.04 -3.52 11.25
CA TRP A 90 4.79 -3.00 12.37
C TRP A 90 5.64 -1.78 11.99
N PHE A 91 6.36 -1.84 10.87
CA PHE A 91 7.19 -0.73 10.41
C PHE A 91 6.34 0.46 9.96
N PHE A 92 5.23 0.20 9.25
CA PHE A 92 4.32 1.23 8.78
C PHE A 92 3.64 1.97 9.95
N ASP A 93 3.06 1.24 10.91
CA ASP A 93 2.42 1.80 12.09
C ASP A 93 3.42 2.55 12.98
N ARG A 94 4.64 2.03 13.10
CA ARG A 94 5.75 2.74 13.76
C ARG A 94 6.05 4.07 13.08
N MET A 95 6.22 4.08 11.75
CA MET A 95 6.52 5.31 11.00
C MET A 95 5.38 6.32 11.12
N LEU A 96 4.14 5.85 11.04
CA LEU A 96 2.97 6.70 11.20
C LEU A 96 2.91 7.32 12.60
N LEU A 97 3.13 6.53 13.67
CA LEU A 97 3.05 7.04 15.05
C LEU A 97 4.21 7.98 15.43
N THR A 98 5.38 7.78 14.84
CA THR A 98 6.58 8.57 15.13
C THR A 98 6.74 9.80 14.24
N SER A 99 5.80 10.04 13.32
CA SER A 99 5.83 11.20 12.44
C SER A 99 5.70 12.53 13.21
N ASP A 100 6.43 13.54 12.75
CA ASP A 100 6.50 14.88 13.34
C ASP A 100 5.35 15.75 12.81
N PHE A 101 4.35 16.02 13.65
CA PHE A 101 3.25 16.94 13.31
C PHE A 101 3.60 18.42 13.53
N MET A 102 4.64 18.72 14.31
CA MET A 102 5.00 20.07 14.72
C MET A 102 6.09 20.67 13.82
N GLU A 103 6.55 19.95 12.79
CA GLU A 103 7.68 20.34 11.95
C GLU A 103 7.53 21.77 11.40
N HIS A 104 6.34 22.13 10.92
CA HIS A 104 6.08 23.47 10.37
C HIS A 104 6.04 24.56 11.45
N GLU A 105 5.27 24.35 12.52
CA GLU A 105 5.12 25.31 13.62
C GLU A 105 6.46 25.57 14.32
N HIS A 106 7.22 24.51 14.60
CA HIS A 106 8.54 24.61 15.20
C HIS A 106 9.60 25.17 14.25
N ARG A 107 9.48 24.96 12.94
CA ARG A 107 10.38 25.62 11.97
C ARG A 107 10.22 27.14 12.02
N LEU A 108 8.98 27.64 12.14
CA LEU A 108 8.70 29.08 12.23
C LEU A 108 9.12 29.64 13.59
N ARG A 109 8.65 29.03 14.68
CA ARG A 109 8.85 29.55 16.05
C ARG A 109 10.27 29.36 16.59
N LEU A 110 10.93 28.22 16.33
CA LEU A 110 12.26 27.92 16.89
C LEU A 110 13.44 28.39 16.03
N ASN A 111 13.20 28.85 14.81
CA ASN A 111 14.24 29.43 13.96
C ASN A 111 14.09 30.95 13.75
N GLY A 112 13.00 31.56 14.25
CA GLY A 112 12.79 33.02 14.19
C GLY A 112 12.62 33.58 12.78
N GLY A 113 12.20 32.75 11.81
CA GLY A 113 12.03 33.16 10.42
C GLY A 113 10.64 33.74 10.14
N VAL A 114 10.57 34.76 9.27
CA VAL A 114 9.33 35.19 8.63
C VAL A 114 8.87 34.09 7.68
N GLU A 115 7.59 33.75 7.70
CA GLU A 115 7.01 32.69 6.89
C GLU A 115 7.23 32.97 5.39
N THR A 116 8.08 32.18 4.74
CA THR A 116 8.32 32.31 3.29
C THR A 116 7.30 31.51 2.50
N GLN A 117 7.01 31.94 1.26
CA GLN A 117 6.10 31.23 0.35
C GLN A 117 6.56 29.77 0.09
N ALA A 118 7.86 29.52 0.14
CA ALA A 118 8.46 28.18 0.04
C ALA A 118 8.18 27.33 1.29
N ASP A 119 8.15 27.93 2.48
CA ASP A 119 7.84 27.23 3.74
C ASP A 119 6.35 26.85 3.80
N ILE A 120 5.43 27.71 3.35
CA ILE A 120 3.99 27.40 3.23
C ILE A 120 3.78 26.23 2.26
N ALA A 121 4.44 26.26 1.10
CA ALA A 121 4.36 25.18 0.13
C ALA A 121 4.89 23.85 0.69
N LYS A 122 5.99 23.90 1.45
CA LYS A 122 6.59 22.72 2.10
C LYS A 122 5.71 22.18 3.23
N ALA A 123 5.08 23.05 4.00
CA ALA A 123 4.13 22.69 5.04
C ALA A 123 2.88 22.02 4.48
N LYS A 124 2.31 22.59 3.40
CA LYS A 124 1.18 22.00 2.69
C LYS A 124 1.53 20.64 2.11
N LYS A 125 2.75 20.48 1.56
CA LYS A 125 3.26 19.19 1.06
C LYS A 125 3.44 18.16 2.19
N SER A 126 4.01 18.56 3.34
CA SER A 126 4.19 17.69 4.51
C SER A 126 2.85 17.26 5.11
N SER A 127 1.89 18.19 5.23
CA SER A 127 0.52 17.90 5.66
C SER A 127 -0.18 16.93 4.72
N VAL A 128 -0.13 17.14 3.39
CA VAL A 128 -0.72 16.22 2.41
C VAL A 128 -0.06 14.84 2.47
N PHE A 129 1.25 14.79 2.66
CA PHE A 129 1.98 13.53 2.82
C PHE A 129 1.51 12.78 4.08
N LEU A 130 1.45 13.46 5.23
CA LEU A 130 0.92 12.91 6.49
C LEU A 130 -0.52 12.39 6.33
N THR A 131 -1.42 13.19 5.77
CA THR A 131 -2.80 12.78 5.49
C THR A 131 -2.84 11.57 4.53
N GLY A 132 -1.92 11.52 3.56
CA GLY A 132 -1.72 10.37 2.67
C GLY A 132 -1.37 9.08 3.42
N PHE A 133 -0.50 9.12 4.43
CA PHE A 133 -0.18 7.94 5.27
C PHE A 133 -1.40 7.45 6.06
N PHE A 134 -2.21 8.37 6.59
CA PHE A 134 -3.44 8.02 7.29
C PHE A 134 -4.45 7.34 6.38
N ILE A 135 -4.67 7.88 5.17
CA ILE A 135 -5.56 7.30 4.17
C ILE A 135 -5.03 5.93 3.72
N ALA A 136 -3.74 5.84 3.41
CA ALA A 136 -3.11 4.56 3.05
C ALA A 136 -3.26 3.53 4.18
N ARG A 137 -3.08 3.92 5.45
CA ARG A 137 -3.29 3.01 6.58
C ARG A 137 -4.73 2.53 6.66
N LEU A 138 -5.69 3.44 6.48
CA LEU A 138 -7.11 3.13 6.53
C LEU A 138 -7.49 2.15 5.42
N VAL A 139 -6.98 2.37 4.20
CA VAL A 139 -7.16 1.45 3.07
C VAL A 139 -6.55 0.09 3.37
N ILE A 140 -5.32 0.03 3.89
CA ILE A 140 -4.67 -1.23 4.28
C ILE A 140 -5.46 -1.93 5.39
N ALA A 141 -5.98 -1.19 6.37
CA ALA A 141 -6.81 -1.73 7.44
C ALA A 141 -8.09 -2.35 6.88
N LEU A 142 -8.80 -1.64 6.01
CA LEU A 142 -10.04 -2.11 5.38
C LEU A 142 -9.79 -3.31 4.46
N ALA A 143 -8.71 -3.29 3.68
CA ALA A 143 -8.31 -4.42 2.85
C ALA A 143 -7.94 -5.64 3.69
N SER A 144 -7.22 -5.45 4.80
CA SER A 144 -6.88 -6.52 5.74
C SER A 144 -8.14 -7.04 6.43
N LEU A 145 -9.10 -6.18 6.76
CA LEU A 145 -10.37 -6.60 7.36
C LEU A 145 -11.20 -7.45 6.39
N TRP A 146 -11.19 -7.12 5.10
CA TRP A 146 -11.89 -7.89 4.06
C TRP A 146 -11.21 -9.22 3.74
N ILE A 147 -9.88 -9.24 3.71
CA ILE A 147 -9.12 -10.45 3.35
C ILE A 147 -8.92 -11.35 4.57
N ALA A 148 -8.49 -10.80 5.69
CA ALA A 148 -7.98 -11.54 6.84
C ALA A 148 -9.10 -12.07 7.76
N ALA A 149 -10.23 -11.37 7.87
CA ALA A 149 -11.35 -11.80 8.72
C ALA A 149 -11.84 -13.23 8.40
N PRO A 150 -12.15 -13.61 7.14
CA PRO A 150 -12.60 -14.97 6.84
C PRO A 150 -11.54 -16.04 7.17
N TYR A 151 -10.25 -15.71 7.07
CA TYR A 151 -9.16 -16.63 7.43
C TYR A 151 -8.98 -16.80 8.95
N VAL A 152 -9.13 -15.72 9.71
CA VAL A 152 -9.14 -15.80 11.18
C VAL A 152 -10.37 -16.56 11.66
N THR A 153 -11.53 -16.38 11.03
CA THR A 153 -12.73 -17.19 11.29
C THR A 153 -12.43 -18.67 11.05
N GLN A 154 -11.78 -19.02 9.93
CA GLN A 154 -11.37 -20.40 9.66
C GLN A 154 -10.39 -20.97 10.70
N LEU A 155 -9.52 -20.14 11.31
CA LEU A 155 -8.67 -20.56 12.42
C LEU A 155 -9.48 -20.93 13.66
N VAL A 156 -10.54 -20.17 13.96
CA VAL A 156 -11.45 -20.48 15.08
C VAL A 156 -12.15 -21.83 14.86
N PHE A 157 -12.57 -22.11 13.62
CA PHE A 157 -13.21 -23.38 13.24
C PHE A 157 -12.23 -24.49 12.82
N ASN A 158 -10.93 -24.37 13.11
CA ASN A 158 -9.93 -25.35 12.66
C ASN A 158 -10.25 -26.78 13.14
N ALA A 159 -10.76 -26.93 14.37
CA ALA A 159 -11.17 -28.23 14.90
C ALA A 159 -12.33 -28.83 14.10
N ASP A 160 -13.34 -28.04 13.75
CA ASP A 160 -14.50 -28.49 12.99
C ASP A 160 -14.14 -28.81 11.54
N ILE A 161 -13.26 -28.02 10.93
CA ILE A 161 -12.70 -28.27 9.60
C ILE A 161 -11.98 -29.63 9.60
N GLN A 162 -11.13 -29.90 10.60
CA GLN A 162 -10.44 -31.18 10.71
C GLN A 162 -11.42 -32.35 10.90
N ASN A 163 -12.47 -32.17 11.69
CA ASN A 163 -13.50 -33.19 11.88
C ASN A 163 -14.27 -33.47 10.59
N LYS A 164 -14.64 -32.44 9.81
CA LYS A 164 -15.30 -32.62 8.51
C LYS A 164 -14.42 -33.30 7.47
N GLN A 165 -13.14 -32.95 7.44
CA GLN A 165 -12.16 -33.62 6.59
C GLN A 165 -12.04 -35.11 6.94
N GLN A 166 -12.08 -35.45 8.24
CA GLN A 166 -12.11 -36.84 8.70
C GLN A 166 -13.39 -37.56 8.27
N GLU A 167 -14.54 -36.88 8.30
CA GLU A 167 -15.81 -37.45 7.84
C GLU A 167 -15.77 -37.79 6.34
N TYR A 168 -15.29 -36.86 5.50
CA TYR A 168 -15.12 -37.14 4.07
C TYR A 168 -14.16 -38.29 3.79
N PHE A 169 -13.07 -38.37 4.56
CA PHE A 169 -12.14 -39.48 4.48
C PHE A 169 -12.84 -40.81 4.80
N HIS A 170 -13.60 -40.85 5.89
CA HIS A 170 -14.33 -42.05 6.29
C HIS A 170 -15.33 -42.48 5.22
N GLN A 171 -16.10 -41.54 4.67
CA GLN A 171 -17.06 -41.80 3.59
C GLN A 171 -16.38 -42.33 2.32
N ALA A 172 -15.26 -41.74 1.90
CA ALA A 172 -14.53 -42.18 0.71
C ALA A 172 -14.01 -43.61 0.86
N VAL A 173 -13.45 -43.97 2.03
CA VAL A 173 -12.98 -45.35 2.29
C VAL A 173 -14.16 -46.33 2.31
N LEU A 174 -15.30 -45.94 2.89
CA LEU A 174 -16.50 -46.77 2.89
C LEU A 174 -17.04 -47.01 1.47
N GLU A 175 -17.05 -46.00 0.60
CA GLU A 175 -17.48 -46.15 -0.79
C GLU A 175 -16.58 -47.13 -1.57
N VAL A 176 -15.26 -47.03 -1.40
CA VAL A 176 -14.31 -47.95 -2.03
C VAL A 176 -14.48 -49.38 -1.47
N LYS A 177 -14.65 -49.52 -0.15
CA LYS A 177 -14.95 -50.82 0.49
C LYS A 177 -16.20 -51.45 -0.13
N GLN A 178 -17.25 -50.66 -0.32
CA GLN A 178 -18.52 -51.15 -0.86
C GLN A 178 -18.40 -51.56 -2.33
N LYS A 179 -17.75 -50.74 -3.18
CA LYS A 179 -17.48 -51.11 -4.59
C LYS A 179 -16.66 -52.39 -4.72
N TYR A 180 -15.64 -52.56 -3.88
CA TYR A 180 -14.85 -53.79 -3.87
C TYR A 180 -15.70 -54.99 -3.48
N GLN A 181 -16.50 -54.87 -2.42
CA GLN A 181 -17.42 -55.91 -1.97
C GLN A 181 -18.41 -56.31 -3.06
N ASP A 182 -19.05 -55.34 -3.71
CA ASP A 182 -20.02 -55.59 -4.78
C ASP A 182 -19.39 -56.31 -5.98
N THR A 183 -18.18 -55.89 -6.38
CA THR A 183 -17.44 -56.50 -7.50
C THR A 183 -17.09 -57.96 -7.19
N GLN A 184 -16.53 -58.23 -6.02
CA GLN A 184 -16.15 -59.59 -5.61
C GLN A 184 -17.38 -60.48 -5.40
N GLN A 185 -18.48 -59.92 -4.88
CA GLN A 185 -19.72 -60.67 -4.70
C GLN A 185 -20.35 -61.06 -6.05
N ALA A 186 -20.24 -60.21 -7.08
CA ALA A 186 -20.65 -60.56 -8.44
C ALA A 186 -19.77 -61.66 -9.06
N GLU A 187 -18.47 -61.69 -8.79
CA GLU A 187 -17.57 -62.77 -9.24
C GLU A 187 -17.87 -64.10 -8.53
N LEU A 188 -18.10 -64.05 -7.21
CA LEU A 188 -18.53 -65.22 -6.43
C LEU A 188 -19.87 -65.77 -6.93
N GLN A 189 -20.83 -64.90 -7.28
CA GLN A 189 -22.10 -65.32 -7.89
C GLN A 189 -21.88 -66.03 -9.23
N LYS A 190 -21.05 -65.47 -10.12
CA LYS A 190 -20.70 -66.12 -11.40
C LYS A 190 -20.03 -67.49 -11.20
N LEU A 191 -19.15 -67.63 -10.21
CA LEU A 191 -18.55 -68.92 -9.88
C LEU A 191 -19.60 -69.89 -9.31
N SER A 192 -20.49 -69.43 -8.44
CA SER A 192 -21.57 -70.24 -7.87
C SER A 192 -22.50 -70.78 -8.96
N GLU A 193 -22.91 -69.93 -9.90
CA GLU A 193 -23.72 -70.33 -11.06
C GLU A 193 -23.00 -71.36 -11.93
N LYS A 194 -21.70 -71.16 -12.21
CA LYS A 194 -20.88 -72.14 -12.94
C LYS A 194 -20.76 -73.48 -12.20
N ILE A 195 -20.55 -73.44 -10.89
CA ILE A 195 -20.50 -74.64 -10.05
C ILE A 195 -21.85 -75.37 -10.10
N GLU A 196 -22.97 -74.66 -10.04
CA GLU A 196 -24.30 -75.25 -10.10
C GLU A 196 -24.56 -75.89 -11.48
N GLN A 197 -24.24 -75.19 -12.57
CA GLN A 197 -24.34 -75.73 -13.93
C GLN A 197 -23.49 -77.00 -14.09
N LYS A 198 -22.22 -76.95 -13.68
CA LYS A 198 -21.31 -78.11 -13.74
C LYS A 198 -21.72 -79.24 -12.83
N ASN A 199 -22.30 -78.94 -11.66
CA ASN A 199 -22.85 -79.96 -10.76
C ASN A 199 -24.04 -80.66 -11.42
N ASN A 200 -24.91 -79.91 -12.07
CA ASN A 200 -26.05 -80.48 -12.82
C ASN A 200 -25.57 -81.34 -14.01
N GLU A 201 -24.52 -80.93 -14.73
CA GLU A 201 -23.87 -81.76 -15.77
C GLU A 201 -23.30 -83.06 -15.18
N TYR A 202 -22.57 -82.97 -14.06
CA TYR A 202 -22.00 -84.13 -13.36
C TYR A 202 -23.08 -85.13 -12.92
N GLN A 203 -24.17 -84.65 -12.33
CA GLN A 203 -25.28 -85.51 -11.88
C GLN A 203 -25.99 -86.20 -13.06
N LYS A 204 -26.20 -85.48 -14.17
CA LYS A 204 -26.77 -86.04 -15.42
C LYS A 204 -25.87 -87.13 -16.01
N GLU A 205 -24.56 -86.91 -15.99
CA GLU A 205 -23.58 -87.89 -16.49
C GLU A 205 -23.56 -89.16 -15.64
N ILE A 206 -23.62 -89.05 -14.31
CA ILE A 206 -23.67 -90.22 -13.41
C ILE A 206 -24.99 -90.98 -13.54
N ALA A 207 -26.11 -90.28 -13.70
CA ALA A 207 -27.44 -90.88 -13.75
C ALA A 207 -27.66 -91.79 -14.97
N GLY A 208 -26.95 -91.52 -16.09
CA GLY A 208 -26.98 -92.29 -17.34
C GLY A 208 -28.35 -92.27 -18.03
N GLY A 209 -28.44 -91.59 -19.18
CA GLY A 209 -29.70 -91.44 -19.94
C GLY A 209 -29.64 -90.35 -21.01
N VAL A 210 -30.80 -90.00 -21.59
CA VAL A 210 -30.94 -88.96 -22.64
C VAL A 210 -30.49 -87.60 -22.08
N GLY A 211 -29.37 -87.07 -22.60
CA GLY A 211 -28.73 -85.84 -22.12
C GLY A 211 -27.40 -86.03 -21.38
N SER A 212 -26.93 -87.27 -21.19
CA SER A 212 -25.54 -87.55 -20.80
C SER A 212 -24.62 -87.52 -22.03
N LEU A 213 -23.37 -87.08 -21.86
CA LEU A 213 -22.37 -86.97 -22.92
C LEU A 213 -21.83 -88.35 -23.34
N SER A 214 -21.69 -89.29 -22.39
CA SER A 214 -21.20 -90.64 -22.69
C SER A 214 -22.31 -91.68 -22.92
N GLY A 215 -23.54 -91.45 -22.46
CA GLY A 215 -24.65 -92.41 -22.58
C GLY A 215 -24.59 -93.59 -21.60
N TYR A 216 -23.53 -93.71 -20.79
CA TYR A 216 -23.32 -94.80 -19.84
C TYR A 216 -23.64 -94.38 -18.40
N LYS A 217 -24.23 -95.28 -17.62
CA LYS A 217 -24.57 -95.04 -16.21
C LYS A 217 -23.38 -95.33 -15.30
N GLY A 218 -23.04 -94.38 -14.42
CA GLY A 218 -21.96 -94.52 -13.44
C GLY A 218 -20.75 -93.60 -13.68
N VAL A 219 -19.68 -93.80 -12.91
CA VAL A 219 -18.51 -92.91 -12.89
C VAL A 219 -17.52 -93.30 -14.01
N GLY A 220 -17.82 -92.86 -15.23
CA GLY A 220 -16.94 -93.00 -16.40
C GLY A 220 -15.80 -91.96 -16.43
N VAL A 221 -14.96 -92.02 -17.48
CA VAL A 221 -13.83 -91.08 -17.67
C VAL A 221 -14.32 -89.63 -17.77
N THR A 222 -15.43 -89.40 -18.48
CA THR A 222 -16.07 -88.08 -18.62
C THR A 222 -16.61 -87.55 -17.30
N ALA A 223 -17.29 -88.39 -16.51
CA ALA A 223 -17.76 -88.02 -15.17
C ALA A 223 -16.58 -87.65 -14.25
N LYS A 224 -15.47 -88.40 -14.29
CA LYS A 224 -14.26 -88.06 -13.51
C LYS A 224 -13.65 -86.72 -13.92
N ALA A 225 -13.64 -86.39 -15.22
CA ALA A 225 -13.14 -85.11 -15.71
C ALA A 225 -14.02 -83.94 -15.23
N ILE A 226 -15.34 -84.05 -15.37
CA ILE A 226 -16.30 -83.03 -14.86
C ILE A 226 -16.20 -82.91 -13.33
N GLY A 227 -16.02 -84.03 -12.63
CA GLY A 227 -15.80 -84.04 -11.18
C GLY A 227 -14.53 -83.30 -10.76
N ALA A 228 -13.43 -83.46 -11.49
CA ALA A 228 -12.18 -82.74 -11.24
C ALA A 228 -12.34 -81.23 -11.50
N GLU A 229 -12.98 -80.83 -12.61
CA GLU A 229 -13.32 -79.42 -12.89
C GLU A 229 -14.19 -78.81 -11.79
N LEU A 230 -15.17 -79.57 -11.27
CA LEU A 230 -16.05 -79.10 -10.21
C LEU A 230 -15.32 -78.90 -8.88
N THR A 231 -14.35 -79.78 -8.56
CA THR A 231 -13.48 -79.61 -7.40
C THR A 231 -12.61 -78.37 -7.54
N ASP A 232 -12.03 -78.14 -8.72
CA ASP A 232 -11.22 -76.95 -9.00
C ASP A 232 -12.04 -75.66 -8.88
N LEU A 233 -13.24 -75.60 -9.48
CA LEU A 233 -14.14 -74.46 -9.35
C LEU A 233 -14.56 -74.18 -7.91
N LYS A 234 -14.84 -75.22 -7.11
CA LYS A 234 -15.15 -75.08 -5.68
C LYS A 234 -13.95 -74.55 -4.89
N GLN A 235 -12.74 -74.99 -5.23
CA GLN A 235 -11.51 -74.51 -4.61
C GLN A 235 -11.27 -73.03 -4.94
N GLN A 236 -11.44 -72.63 -6.21
CA GLN A 236 -11.36 -71.24 -6.64
C GLN A 236 -12.39 -70.35 -5.91
N TYR A 237 -13.63 -70.83 -5.73
CA TYR A 237 -14.66 -70.10 -4.97
C TYR A 237 -14.23 -69.90 -3.51
N GLN A 238 -13.72 -70.94 -2.85
CA GLN A 238 -13.28 -70.85 -1.46
C GLN A 238 -12.07 -69.93 -1.29
N GLN A 239 -11.11 -69.97 -2.22
CA GLN A 239 -9.95 -69.09 -2.21
C GLN A 239 -10.39 -67.62 -2.36
N LEU A 240 -11.26 -67.32 -3.34
CA LEU A 240 -11.75 -65.96 -3.59
C LEU A 240 -12.58 -65.41 -2.41
N ASP A 241 -13.44 -66.24 -1.80
CA ASP A 241 -14.22 -65.84 -0.60
C ASP A 241 -13.33 -65.56 0.61
N GLN A 242 -12.29 -66.38 0.84
CA GLN A 242 -11.33 -66.16 1.92
C GLN A 242 -10.49 -64.91 1.69
N GLU A 243 -9.98 -64.70 0.47
CA GLU A 243 -9.20 -63.52 0.10
C GLU A 243 -10.03 -62.24 0.28
N THR A 244 -11.27 -62.24 -0.20
CA THR A 244 -12.21 -61.11 -0.05
C THR A 244 -12.44 -60.78 1.43
N LYS A 245 -12.70 -61.78 2.27
CA LYS A 245 -12.91 -61.58 3.73
C LYS A 245 -11.67 -61.07 4.43
N GLN A 246 -10.49 -61.55 4.07
CA GLN A 246 -9.22 -61.10 4.64
C GLN A 246 -8.94 -59.64 4.27
N ARG A 247 -9.10 -59.29 2.99
CA ARG A 247 -8.87 -57.92 2.52
C ARG A 247 -9.87 -56.93 3.12
N LEU A 248 -11.14 -57.29 3.24
CA LEU A 248 -12.15 -56.44 3.91
C LEU A 248 -11.81 -56.20 5.39
N LYS A 249 -11.30 -57.22 6.11
CA LYS A 249 -10.84 -57.06 7.49
C LYS A 249 -9.63 -56.12 7.59
N GLN A 250 -8.68 -56.21 6.66
CA GLN A 250 -7.51 -55.32 6.62
C GLN A 250 -7.94 -53.87 6.38
N ILE A 251 -8.87 -53.63 5.44
CA ILE A 251 -9.43 -52.28 5.20
C ILE A 251 -10.09 -51.74 6.48
N GLU A 252 -10.85 -52.57 7.20
CA GLU A 252 -11.55 -52.16 8.42
C GLU A 252 -10.60 -51.91 9.60
N LEU A 253 -9.54 -52.71 9.72
CA LEU A 253 -8.48 -52.51 10.72
C LEU A 253 -7.70 -51.22 10.43
N ALA A 254 -7.30 -50.99 9.18
CA ALA A 254 -6.58 -49.80 8.75
C ALA A 254 -7.44 -48.53 8.93
N LEU A 255 -8.75 -48.61 8.67
CA LEU A 255 -9.70 -47.53 8.93
C LEU A 255 -9.82 -47.22 10.44
N LYS A 256 -9.90 -48.25 11.29
CA LYS A 256 -9.98 -48.09 12.75
C LYS A 256 -8.70 -47.52 13.34
N ASN A 257 -7.55 -47.97 12.85
CA ASN A 257 -6.23 -47.55 13.32
C ASN A 257 -5.73 -46.26 12.68
N ARG A 258 -6.45 -45.72 11.67
CA ARG A 258 -6.10 -44.51 10.91
C ARG A 258 -4.77 -44.65 10.19
N ASP A 259 -4.47 -45.84 9.68
CA ASP A 259 -3.23 -46.12 8.97
C ASP A 259 -3.37 -45.85 7.47
N TYR A 260 -2.98 -44.64 7.08
CA TYR A 260 -3.00 -44.17 5.70
C TYR A 260 -2.01 -44.93 4.80
N ALA A 261 -0.91 -45.46 5.36
CA ALA A 261 0.08 -46.20 4.59
C ALA A 261 -0.46 -47.59 4.24
N GLU A 262 -1.15 -48.22 5.19
CA GLU A 262 -1.79 -49.52 4.99
C GLU A 262 -2.98 -49.44 4.01
N LEU A 263 -3.77 -48.36 4.05
CA LEU A 263 -4.82 -48.11 3.03
C LEU A 263 -4.25 -47.84 1.63
N ALA A 264 -3.15 -47.10 1.53
CA ALA A 264 -2.46 -46.88 0.25
C ALA A 264 -1.85 -48.19 -0.30
N ALA A 265 -1.33 -49.07 0.56
CA ALA A 265 -0.83 -50.39 0.18
C ALA A 265 -1.95 -51.31 -0.35
N LEU A 266 -3.20 -51.07 0.07
CA LEU A 266 -4.40 -51.78 -0.40
C LEU A 266 -4.99 -51.20 -1.70
N ASP A 267 -4.29 -50.25 -2.33
CA ASP A 267 -4.69 -49.48 -3.52
C ASP A 267 -5.86 -48.50 -3.28
N ILE A 268 -6.11 -48.14 -2.01
CA ILE A 268 -7.10 -47.14 -1.63
C ILE A 268 -6.38 -45.80 -1.45
N ARG A 269 -6.31 -45.03 -2.54
CA ARG A 269 -5.71 -43.68 -2.52
C ARG A 269 -6.75 -42.66 -2.05
N VAL A 270 -6.60 -42.18 -0.83
CA VAL A 270 -7.39 -41.05 -0.33
C VAL A 270 -6.46 -39.88 -0.08
N ASP A 271 -6.77 -38.72 -0.68
CA ASP A 271 -5.96 -37.52 -0.54
C ASP A 271 -5.85 -37.09 0.92
N LYS A 272 -4.61 -37.02 1.42
CA LYS A 272 -4.33 -36.49 2.75
C LYS A 272 -4.42 -34.97 2.72
N ASP A 273 -5.28 -34.40 3.57
CA ASP A 273 -5.42 -32.96 3.86
C ASP A 273 -5.21 -32.05 2.63
N SER A 274 -5.98 -32.31 1.57
CA SER A 274 -5.92 -31.51 0.34
C SER A 274 -6.54 -30.11 0.57
N PRO A 275 -5.95 -29.03 0.01
CA PRO A 275 -6.56 -27.71 -0.01
C PRO A 275 -8.00 -27.71 -0.56
N ILE A 276 -8.30 -28.65 -1.46
CA ILE A 276 -9.63 -28.86 -2.03
C ILE A 276 -10.61 -29.41 -0.98
N LEU A 277 -10.18 -30.41 -0.20
CA LEU A 277 -10.97 -30.96 0.91
C LEU A 277 -11.20 -29.93 2.01
N ARG A 278 -10.19 -29.09 2.30
CA ARG A 278 -10.32 -27.99 3.26
C ARG A 278 -11.34 -26.96 2.81
N ARG A 279 -11.28 -26.51 1.54
CA ARG A 279 -12.29 -25.59 0.98
C ARG A 279 -13.70 -26.18 1.00
N LYS A 280 -13.83 -27.47 0.68
CA LYS A 280 -15.13 -28.16 0.74
C LYS A 280 -15.66 -28.22 2.17
N ALA A 281 -14.82 -28.58 3.14
CA ALA A 281 -15.19 -28.61 4.55
C ALA A 281 -15.62 -27.24 5.06
N ILE A 282 -14.89 -26.18 4.71
CA ILE A 282 -15.24 -24.80 5.10
C ILE A 282 -16.61 -24.41 4.54
N LYS A 283 -16.85 -24.67 3.25
CA LYS A 283 -18.12 -24.33 2.60
C LYS A 283 -19.30 -25.10 3.19
N ASP A 284 -19.10 -26.38 3.52
CA ASP A 284 -20.12 -27.19 4.17
C ASP A 284 -20.39 -26.69 5.61
N ILE A 285 -19.37 -26.29 6.37
CA ILE A 285 -19.54 -25.68 7.71
C ILE A 285 -20.28 -24.34 7.62
N GLU A 286 -19.95 -23.50 6.64
CA GLU A 286 -20.63 -22.23 6.37
C GLU A 286 -22.12 -22.43 6.04
N LEU A 287 -22.45 -23.47 5.27
CA LEU A 287 -23.83 -23.86 4.96
C LEU A 287 -24.56 -24.46 6.17
N GLN A 288 -23.84 -25.18 7.03
CA GLN A 288 -24.41 -25.92 8.16
C GLN A 288 -24.63 -25.02 9.39
N TYR A 289 -23.76 -24.03 9.60
CA TYR A 289 -23.79 -23.07 10.72
C TYR A 289 -23.66 -21.61 10.25
N PRO A 290 -24.58 -21.12 9.40
CA PRO A 290 -24.43 -19.80 8.77
C PRO A 290 -24.46 -18.65 9.79
N GLN A 291 -25.23 -18.78 10.87
CA GLN A 291 -25.33 -17.73 11.89
C GLN A 291 -24.10 -17.68 12.80
N GLU A 292 -23.56 -18.82 13.23
CA GLU A 292 -22.39 -18.88 14.09
C GLU A 292 -21.13 -18.44 13.34
N PHE A 293 -20.98 -18.88 12.08
CA PHE A 293 -19.87 -18.48 11.23
C PHE A 293 -19.86 -16.96 10.97
N ALA A 294 -21.02 -16.39 10.60
CA ALA A 294 -21.16 -14.96 10.40
C ALA A 294 -20.95 -14.15 11.70
N GLN A 295 -21.42 -14.64 12.85
CA GLN A 295 -21.18 -13.98 14.15
C GLN A 295 -19.69 -13.93 14.51
N VAL A 296 -18.97 -15.03 14.34
CA VAL A 296 -17.51 -15.06 14.58
C VAL A 296 -16.80 -14.12 13.60
N GLU A 297 -17.16 -14.15 12.33
CA GLU A 297 -16.58 -13.26 11.33
C GLU A 297 -16.80 -11.78 11.66
N HIS A 298 -18.04 -11.39 11.98
CA HIS A 298 -18.35 -10.02 12.39
C HIS A 298 -17.67 -9.62 13.70
N THR A 299 -17.48 -10.55 14.63
CA THR A 299 -16.76 -10.29 15.89
C THR A 299 -15.28 -10.02 15.64
N VAL A 300 -14.64 -10.83 14.78
CA VAL A 300 -13.25 -10.65 14.36
C VAL A 300 -13.08 -9.32 13.60
N GLN A 301 -13.98 -9.02 12.66
CA GLN A 301 -14.03 -7.75 11.94
C GLN A 301 -14.15 -6.56 12.91
N GLY A 302 -15.07 -6.63 13.87
CA GLY A 302 -15.26 -5.61 14.89
C GLY A 302 -14.01 -5.39 15.75
N LEU A 303 -13.35 -6.46 16.18
CA LEU A 303 -12.13 -6.38 16.97
C LEU A 303 -10.96 -5.74 16.20
N LEU A 304 -10.75 -6.14 14.94
CA LEU A 304 -9.73 -5.54 14.07
C LEU A 304 -10.02 -4.05 13.79
N LEU A 305 -11.29 -3.71 13.56
CA LEU A 305 -11.72 -2.33 13.35
C LEU A 305 -11.46 -1.47 14.60
N ILE A 306 -11.82 -1.98 15.79
CA ILE A 306 -11.58 -1.28 17.06
C ILE A 306 -10.08 -1.05 17.25
N LEU A 307 -9.24 -2.05 17.00
CA LEU A 307 -7.80 -1.91 17.11
C LEU A 307 -7.23 -0.85 16.12
N ALA A 308 -7.71 -0.84 14.88
CA ALA A 308 -7.33 0.16 13.89
C ALA A 308 -7.78 1.58 14.32
N ILE A 309 -9.00 1.72 14.82
CA ILE A 309 -9.52 2.99 15.35
C ILE A 309 -8.72 3.45 16.57
N ILE A 310 -8.34 2.53 17.47
CA ILE A 310 -7.50 2.86 18.65
C ILE A 310 -6.12 3.37 18.19
N LEU A 311 -5.48 2.74 17.20
CA LEU A 311 -4.20 3.22 16.67
C LEU A 311 -4.32 4.63 16.07
N LEU A 312 -5.35 4.86 15.26
CA LEU A 312 -5.61 6.17 14.66
C LEU A 312 -5.93 7.22 15.75
N GLY A 313 -6.80 6.86 16.70
CA GLY A 313 -7.20 7.69 17.82
C GLY A 313 -6.02 8.05 18.72
N MET A 314 -5.12 7.11 19.00
CA MET A 314 -3.90 7.36 19.77
C MET A 314 -3.00 8.40 19.09
N LYS A 315 -2.90 8.39 17.76
CA LYS A 315 -2.11 9.41 17.06
C LYS A 315 -2.81 10.78 17.02
N LEU A 316 -4.13 10.81 16.83
CA LEU A 316 -4.92 12.04 16.81
C LEU A 316 -4.99 12.71 18.19
N MET A 317 -5.14 11.92 19.24
CA MET A 317 -5.28 12.34 20.65
C MET A 317 -3.93 12.36 21.40
N GLN A 318 -2.82 12.48 20.68
CA GLN A 318 -1.49 12.47 21.27
C GLN A 318 -1.27 13.69 22.19
N PHE A 319 -0.76 13.47 23.40
CA PHE A 319 -0.44 14.55 24.34
C PHE A 319 0.66 15.47 23.80
N THR A 320 0.60 16.75 24.17
CA THR A 320 1.57 17.79 23.74
C THR A 320 3.01 17.37 24.00
N THR A 321 3.32 16.87 25.20
CA THR A 321 4.66 16.36 25.56
C THR A 321 5.20 15.29 24.59
N VAL A 322 4.34 14.43 24.05
CA VAL A 322 4.75 13.39 23.08
C VAL A 322 4.89 13.97 21.67
N LYS A 323 4.07 14.96 21.31
CA LYS A 323 4.22 15.72 20.05
C LYS A 323 5.57 16.46 20.02
N LEU A 324 5.91 17.12 21.12
CA LEU A 324 7.20 17.80 21.29
C LEU A 324 8.38 16.83 21.24
N TYR A 325 8.23 15.65 21.85
CA TYR A 325 9.26 14.61 21.82
C TYR A 325 9.63 14.16 20.39
N PHE A 326 8.64 13.98 19.51
CA PHE A 326 8.88 13.62 18.11
C PHE A 326 9.33 14.78 17.23
N SER A 327 9.36 16.01 17.76
CA SER A 327 9.84 17.13 16.97
C SER A 327 11.33 17.02 16.69
N SER A 328 11.67 16.80 15.43
CA SER A 328 13.06 16.70 14.96
C SER A 328 13.84 18.00 15.22
N ASN A 329 13.18 19.15 15.04
CA ASN A 329 13.78 20.46 15.22
C ASN A 329 14.07 20.73 16.71
N LEU A 330 13.13 20.43 17.60
CA LEU A 330 13.31 20.60 19.05
C LEU A 330 14.42 19.67 19.58
N GLN A 331 14.45 18.41 19.14
CA GLN A 331 15.51 17.46 19.49
C GLN A 331 16.89 17.90 18.99
N SER A 332 16.97 18.51 17.80
CA SER A 332 18.21 19.11 17.28
C SER A 332 18.69 20.27 18.15
N LYS A 333 17.79 21.18 18.54
CA LYS A 333 18.11 22.31 19.44
C LYS A 333 18.53 21.81 20.82
N TRP A 334 17.88 20.77 21.35
CA TRP A 334 18.28 20.12 22.60
C TRP A 334 19.70 19.55 22.53
N ASN A 335 20.06 18.88 21.43
CA ASN A 335 21.42 18.39 21.26
C ASN A 335 22.44 19.54 21.18
N GLN A 336 22.11 20.65 20.51
CA GLN A 336 22.97 21.85 20.47
C GLN A 336 23.09 22.51 21.86
N TYR A 337 22.02 22.48 22.65
CA TYR A 337 22.01 22.93 24.03
C TYR A 337 22.91 22.09 24.93
N CYS A 338 22.82 20.76 24.85
CA CYS A 338 23.72 19.86 25.59
C CYS A 338 25.21 20.08 25.25
N LEU A 339 25.51 20.48 24.02
CA LEU A 339 26.87 20.83 23.58
C LEU A 339 27.35 22.21 24.07
N GLY A 340 26.48 23.00 24.70
CA GLY A 340 26.79 24.33 25.26
C GLY A 340 26.72 25.48 24.25
N LYS A 341 26.13 25.28 23.07
CA LYS A 341 26.09 26.31 22.02
C LYS A 341 25.30 27.56 22.43
N TYR A 342 24.34 27.41 23.34
CA TYR A 342 23.46 28.50 23.77
C TYR A 342 23.86 29.13 25.11
N ASP A 343 24.85 28.58 25.83
CA ASP A 343 25.22 29.02 27.19
C ASP A 343 25.58 30.52 27.25
N LYS A 344 26.16 31.08 26.18
CA LYS A 344 26.54 32.49 26.08
C LYS A 344 25.32 33.44 26.06
N TYR A 345 24.18 32.95 25.59
CA TYR A 345 22.99 33.76 25.34
C TYR A 345 21.86 33.50 26.36
N LEU A 346 22.05 32.52 27.24
CA LEU A 346 21.09 32.13 28.26
C LEU A 346 21.45 32.76 29.62
N PRO A 347 20.45 33.15 30.43
CA PRO A 347 20.65 33.51 31.83
C PRO A 347 21.33 32.38 32.61
N GLU A 348 22.10 32.69 33.65
CA GLU A 348 22.82 31.69 34.45
C GLU A 348 21.92 30.57 35.01
N THR A 349 20.64 30.86 35.26
CA THR A 349 19.63 29.89 35.71
C THR A 349 19.27 28.85 34.66
N ASP A 350 19.40 29.18 33.38
CA ASP A 350 18.92 28.38 32.25
C ASP A 350 20.08 27.79 31.43
N GLN A 351 21.30 27.88 31.94
CA GLN A 351 22.48 27.28 31.31
C GLN A 351 22.50 25.76 31.47
N ARG A 352 23.23 25.09 30.57
CA ARG A 352 23.25 23.61 30.50
C ARG A 352 23.57 22.92 31.82
N HIS A 353 24.42 23.52 32.66
CA HIS A 353 24.86 22.93 33.92
C HIS A 353 23.76 22.87 34.99
N VAL A 354 22.69 23.68 34.86
CA VAL A 354 21.55 23.69 35.79
C VAL A 354 20.48 22.70 35.32
N LEU A 355 20.03 22.81 34.08
CA LEU A 355 18.95 21.97 33.52
C LEU A 355 19.33 20.52 33.24
N LEU A 356 20.61 20.21 33.03
CA LEU A 356 21.04 18.80 32.90
C LEU A 356 21.13 18.10 34.25
N ASN A 357 21.20 18.87 35.35
CA ASN A 357 21.23 18.36 36.72
C ASN A 357 19.83 18.31 37.35
N SER A 358 18.88 19.13 36.88
CA SER A 358 17.47 18.99 37.24
C SER A 358 16.91 17.69 36.64
N HIS A 359 16.28 16.85 37.46
CA HIS A 359 15.83 15.52 37.05
C HIS A 359 14.61 15.53 36.10
N GLU A 360 14.07 16.70 35.75
CA GLU A 360 12.91 16.87 34.89
C GLU A 360 13.09 18.09 33.98
N ALA A 361 13.84 17.95 32.89
CA ALA A 361 13.76 18.91 31.79
C ALA A 361 12.42 18.69 31.07
N LEU A 362 11.41 19.49 31.43
CA LEU A 362 10.09 19.45 30.80
C LEU A 362 10.21 19.93 29.34
N PRO A 363 9.71 19.16 28.35
CA PRO A 363 9.82 19.52 26.94
C PRO A 363 9.20 20.88 26.60
N GLU A 364 8.11 21.22 27.29
CA GLU A 364 7.38 22.48 27.14
C GLU A 364 8.19 23.67 27.66
N GLU A 365 8.89 23.50 28.79
CA GLU A 365 9.76 24.54 29.35
C GLU A 365 10.97 24.79 28.43
N PHE A 366 11.57 23.71 27.92
CA PHE A 366 12.68 23.83 26.97
C PHE A 366 12.25 24.48 25.65
N GLU A 367 11.09 24.12 25.11
CA GLU A 367 10.53 24.77 23.92
C GLU A 367 10.35 26.28 24.16
N ARG A 368 9.70 26.64 25.26
CA ARG A 368 9.45 28.05 25.62
C ARG A 368 10.74 28.85 25.74
N MET A 369 11.73 28.30 26.44
CA MET A 369 13.06 28.90 26.60
C MET A 369 13.74 29.12 25.24
N MET A 370 13.68 28.14 24.34
CA MET A 370 14.27 28.28 23.01
C MET A 370 13.55 29.31 22.14
N ILE A 371 12.22 29.41 22.24
CA ILE A 371 11.44 30.45 21.55
C ILE A 371 11.85 31.84 22.08
N GLU A 372 11.87 32.01 23.40
CA GLU A 372 12.22 33.28 24.04
C GLU A 372 13.65 33.71 23.70
N LEU A 373 14.61 32.79 23.67
CA LEU A 373 15.98 33.07 23.25
C LEU A 373 16.06 33.60 21.82
N HIS A 374 15.30 33.02 20.89
CA HIS A 374 15.31 33.48 19.50
C HIS A 374 14.57 34.81 19.33
N GLN A 375 13.49 35.04 20.09
CA GLN A 375 12.79 36.33 20.12
C GLN A 375 13.70 37.44 20.65
N ARG A 376 14.34 37.24 21.81
CA ARG A 376 15.31 38.20 22.37
C ARG A 376 16.47 38.48 21.43
N LYS A 377 16.98 37.45 20.74
CA LYS A 377 18.04 37.64 19.74
C LYS A 377 17.57 38.49 18.56
N ALA A 378 16.36 38.26 18.05
CA ALA A 378 15.78 39.07 16.98
C ALA A 378 15.55 40.52 17.43
N GLU A 379 15.06 40.74 18.65
CA GLU A 379 14.90 42.07 19.24
C GLU A 379 16.23 42.81 19.36
N MET A 380 17.29 42.14 19.84
CA MET A 380 18.64 42.72 19.88
C MET A 380 19.18 43.07 18.49
N GLU A 381 18.97 42.23 17.48
CA GLU A 381 19.39 42.52 16.10
C GLU A 381 18.64 43.71 15.49
N VAL A 382 17.35 43.88 15.81
CA VAL A 382 16.56 45.05 15.40
C VAL A 382 17.02 46.31 16.13
N GLU A 383 17.28 46.22 17.43
CA GLU A 383 17.77 47.35 18.23
C GLU A 383 19.17 47.79 17.77
N GLU A 384 20.08 46.85 17.48
CA GLU A 384 21.40 47.17 16.91
C GLU A 384 21.31 47.87 15.55
N LYS A 385 20.35 47.48 14.70
CA LYS A 385 20.08 48.17 13.43
C LYS A 385 19.55 49.57 13.67
N ARG A 386 18.61 49.73 14.60
CA ARG A 386 18.04 51.05 14.95
C ARG A 386 19.11 51.99 15.51
N ILE A 387 19.99 51.50 16.38
CA ILE A 387 21.11 52.28 16.91
C ILE A 387 22.07 52.69 15.79
N LYS A 388 22.38 51.80 14.84
CA LYS A 388 23.21 52.14 13.66
C LYS A 388 22.55 53.18 12.76
N GLU A 389 21.26 53.05 12.49
CA GLU A 389 20.48 54.02 11.72
C GLU A 389 20.41 55.38 12.45
N GLU A 390 20.27 55.40 13.78
CA GLU A 390 20.33 56.62 14.59
C GLU A 390 21.74 57.25 14.61
N GLU A 391 22.80 56.44 14.62
CA GLU A 391 24.19 56.92 14.52
C GLU A 391 24.49 57.50 13.13
N GLU A 392 23.99 56.88 12.05
CA GLU A 392 24.06 57.39 10.68
C GLU A 392 23.25 58.68 10.53
N ALA A 393 22.02 58.74 11.07
CA ALA A 393 21.19 59.94 11.09
C ALA A 393 21.83 61.08 11.90
N ARG A 394 22.52 60.78 13.02
CA ARG A 394 23.31 61.77 13.77
C ARG A 394 24.54 62.25 13.02
N ALA A 395 25.17 61.40 12.20
CA ALA A 395 26.28 61.78 11.34
C ALA A 395 25.80 62.69 10.19
N GLU A 396 24.64 62.40 9.59
CA GLU A 396 23.99 63.23 8.58
C GLU A 396 23.50 64.57 9.18
N ALA A 397 22.97 64.57 10.40
CA ALA A 397 22.57 65.80 11.11
C ALA A 397 23.76 66.72 11.39
N LYS A 398 24.93 66.18 11.76
CA LYS A 398 26.16 66.98 11.93
C LYS A 398 26.70 67.52 10.60
N ALA A 399 26.53 66.79 9.48
CA ALA A 399 26.85 67.27 8.14
C ALA A 399 25.85 68.34 7.64
N ALA A 400 24.59 68.29 8.10
CA ALA A 400 23.60 69.32 7.85
C ALA A 400 23.81 70.58 8.73
N GLU A 401 24.40 70.43 9.91
CA GLU A 401 24.73 71.54 10.82
C GLU A 401 25.86 72.45 10.27
N GLU A 402 26.83 71.89 9.52
CA GLU A 402 27.80 72.69 8.75
C GLU A 402 27.18 73.46 7.56
N LYS A 403 26.05 72.99 7.01
CA LYS A 403 25.28 73.74 6.00
C LYS A 403 24.41 74.84 6.60
N ARG A 404 23.88 74.63 7.81
CA ARG A 404 23.05 75.61 8.52
C ARG A 404 23.81 76.86 8.98
N ILE A 405 25.12 76.77 9.24
CA ILE A 405 25.96 77.94 9.60
C ILE A 405 26.11 78.94 8.42
N LYS A 406 25.82 78.54 7.18
CA LYS A 406 25.82 79.43 6.00
C LYS A 406 24.44 80.02 5.63
N GLU A 407 23.36 79.48 6.17
CA GLU A 407 21.98 79.94 5.89
C GLU A 407 21.42 80.84 7.01
N GLU A 408 22.17 81.00 8.11
CA GLU A 408 21.78 81.75 9.31
C GLU A 408 21.92 83.29 9.19
N GLU A 409 22.53 83.81 8.11
CA GLU A 409 22.66 85.26 7.86
C GLU A 409 21.50 85.87 7.03
N GLU A 410 20.76 85.07 6.25
CA GLU A 410 19.71 85.57 5.35
C GLU A 410 18.30 85.55 5.98
N ALA A 411 18.09 84.79 7.05
CA ALA A 411 16.79 84.66 7.72
C ALA A 411 16.44 85.88 8.61
N ARG A 412 17.40 86.75 8.92
CA ARG A 412 17.25 87.85 9.88
C ARG A 412 16.62 89.14 9.32
N LYS A 413 16.18 89.16 8.05
CA LYS A 413 15.58 90.33 7.38
C LYS A 413 14.12 90.20 6.93
N LYS A 414 13.46 89.05 7.15
CA LYS A 414 12.07 88.82 6.69
C LYS A 414 11.04 88.68 7.82
N ALA A 415 11.44 88.87 9.08
CA ALA A 415 10.60 88.58 10.25
C ALA A 415 9.67 89.73 10.72
N GLU A 416 9.68 90.92 10.08
CA GLU A 416 8.87 92.08 10.53
C GLU A 416 7.70 92.46 9.60
N GLU A 417 7.56 91.84 8.42
CA GLU A 417 6.46 92.15 7.47
C GLU A 417 5.42 91.02 7.34
N GLU A 418 5.64 89.87 8.01
CA GLU A 418 4.84 88.64 7.80
C GLU A 418 3.62 88.51 8.72
N GLU A 419 3.53 89.23 9.84
CA GLU A 419 2.45 88.98 10.81
C GLU A 419 1.07 89.50 10.36
N ARG A 420 1.01 90.44 9.39
CA ARG A 420 -0.25 90.95 8.82
C ARG A 420 -0.68 90.25 7.52
N LYS A 421 0.26 89.67 6.77
CA LYS A 421 -0.02 88.80 5.60
C LYS A 421 -0.30 87.35 6.03
N ARG A 422 0.00 86.99 7.29
CA ARG A 422 -0.14 85.65 7.86
C ARG A 422 -1.55 85.11 7.81
N LYS A 423 -2.56 85.91 8.16
CA LYS A 423 -3.96 85.45 8.27
C LYS A 423 -4.65 85.27 6.91
N GLU A 424 -4.37 86.14 5.94
CA GLU A 424 -4.86 85.98 4.56
C GLU A 424 -4.15 84.82 3.83
N ARG A 425 -2.84 84.65 4.07
CA ARG A 425 -2.11 83.47 3.58
C ARG A 425 -2.56 82.20 4.25
N GLU A 426 -2.85 82.18 5.56
CA GLU A 426 -3.35 80.99 6.26
C GLU A 426 -4.67 80.47 5.66
N GLU A 427 -5.59 81.37 5.26
CA GLU A 427 -6.83 80.99 4.55
C GLU A 427 -6.58 80.53 3.10
N GLU A 428 -5.71 81.22 2.37
CA GLU A 428 -5.34 80.88 0.99
C GLU A 428 -4.52 79.57 0.92
N ASP A 429 -3.66 79.33 1.90
CA ASP A 429 -2.85 78.13 2.10
C ASP A 429 -3.74 76.94 2.50
N ALA A 430 -4.74 77.14 3.37
CA ALA A 430 -5.72 76.10 3.71
C ALA A 430 -6.57 75.68 2.49
N LYS A 431 -6.98 76.65 1.66
CA LYS A 431 -7.71 76.40 0.40
C LYS A 431 -6.81 75.69 -0.62
N ASN A 432 -5.57 76.13 -0.77
CA ASN A 432 -4.60 75.51 -1.66
C ASN A 432 -4.23 74.08 -1.21
N ALA A 433 -4.09 73.84 0.10
CA ALA A 433 -3.86 72.51 0.67
C ALA A 433 -5.02 71.55 0.34
N TYR A 434 -6.27 71.97 0.53
CA TYR A 434 -7.44 71.16 0.19
C TYR A 434 -7.50 70.81 -1.30
N PHE A 435 -7.34 71.78 -2.20
CA PHE A 435 -7.37 71.51 -3.65
C PHE A 435 -6.18 70.69 -4.12
N THR A 436 -5.01 70.86 -3.49
CA THR A 436 -3.83 70.04 -3.77
C THR A 436 -4.04 68.59 -3.36
N ARG A 437 -4.66 68.33 -2.18
CA ARG A 437 -5.01 66.97 -1.75
C ARG A 437 -6.01 66.31 -2.69
N ILE A 438 -7.11 66.98 -3.02
CA ILE A 438 -8.12 66.44 -3.96
C ILE A 438 -7.54 66.23 -5.37
N ALA A 439 -6.65 67.11 -5.83
CA ALA A 439 -5.96 66.93 -7.11
C ALA A 439 -5.01 65.73 -7.09
N ARG A 440 -4.29 65.49 -5.99
CA ARG A 440 -3.46 64.30 -5.79
C ARG A 440 -4.30 63.03 -5.75
N GLU A 441 -5.37 62.99 -4.95
CA GLU A 441 -6.30 61.86 -4.87
C GLU A 441 -6.85 61.49 -6.27
N LYS A 442 -7.29 62.49 -7.05
CA LYS A 442 -7.76 62.27 -8.43
C LYS A 442 -6.66 61.80 -9.38
N ALA A 443 -5.47 62.37 -9.30
CA ALA A 443 -4.33 61.96 -10.13
C ALA A 443 -3.89 60.53 -9.82
N GLU A 444 -3.94 60.11 -8.55
CA GLU A 444 -3.62 58.74 -8.13
C GLU A 444 -4.67 57.73 -8.59
N ILE A 445 -5.96 58.07 -8.50
CA ILE A 445 -7.04 57.23 -9.02
C ILE A 445 -6.89 57.06 -10.54
N GLU A 446 -6.68 58.16 -11.28
CA GLU A 446 -6.49 58.12 -12.72
C GLU A 446 -5.22 57.33 -13.12
N HIS A 447 -4.13 57.47 -12.36
CA HIS A 447 -2.92 56.68 -12.56
C HIS A 447 -3.18 55.17 -12.33
N ARG A 448 -3.93 54.80 -11.29
CA ARG A 448 -4.33 53.40 -11.03
C ARG A 448 -5.18 52.83 -12.16
N GLU A 449 -6.16 53.59 -12.67
CA GLU A 449 -7.00 53.17 -13.79
C GLU A 449 -6.19 52.97 -15.08
N ARG A 450 -5.34 53.94 -15.44
CA ARG A 450 -4.46 53.83 -16.62
C ARG A 450 -3.49 52.66 -16.51
N TYR A 451 -2.94 52.42 -15.33
CA TYR A 451 -2.06 51.27 -15.08
C TYR A 451 -2.83 49.94 -15.22
N LYS A 452 -4.07 49.85 -14.71
CA LYS A 452 -4.93 48.67 -14.87
C LYS A 452 -5.22 48.40 -16.35
N GLU A 453 -5.60 49.42 -17.12
CA GLU A 453 -5.84 49.29 -18.56
C GLU A 453 -4.57 48.85 -19.32
N MET A 454 -3.41 49.35 -18.93
CA MET A 454 -2.12 48.95 -19.51
C MET A 454 -1.85 47.47 -19.27
N VAL A 455 -2.00 47.00 -18.03
CA VAL A 455 -1.81 45.58 -17.66
C VAL A 455 -2.83 44.68 -18.35
N GLU A 456 -4.09 45.10 -18.45
CA GLU A 456 -5.13 44.34 -19.16
C GLU A 456 -4.80 44.18 -20.65
N LYS A 457 -4.36 45.26 -21.32
CA LYS A 457 -3.92 45.22 -22.72
C LYS A 457 -2.67 44.36 -22.92
N GLU A 458 -1.69 44.45 -22.01
CA GLU A 458 -0.49 43.61 -22.06
C GLU A 458 -0.85 42.12 -21.94
N VAL A 459 -1.69 41.76 -20.96
CA VAL A 459 -2.15 40.38 -20.79
C VAL A 459 -2.94 39.88 -22.00
N GLU A 460 -3.85 40.70 -22.55
CA GLU A 460 -4.61 40.33 -23.75
C GLU A 460 -3.71 40.10 -24.96
N SER A 461 -2.67 40.93 -25.14
CA SER A 461 -1.70 40.76 -26.22
C SER A 461 -0.93 39.44 -26.10
N VAL A 462 -0.48 39.07 -24.89
CA VAL A 462 0.24 37.82 -24.65
C VAL A 462 -0.68 36.61 -24.84
N LEU A 463 -1.93 36.69 -24.41
CA LEU A 463 -2.91 35.63 -24.63
C LEU A 463 -3.26 35.45 -26.12
N ALA A 464 -3.28 36.53 -26.90
CA ALA A 464 -3.49 36.48 -28.34
C ALA A 464 -2.32 35.77 -29.04
N LEU A 465 -1.07 36.10 -28.68
CA LEU A 465 0.14 35.45 -29.21
C LEU A 465 0.17 33.95 -28.87
N LEU A 466 -0.11 33.58 -27.62
CA LEU A 466 -0.17 32.17 -27.21
C LEU A 466 -1.26 31.38 -27.95
N LYS A 467 -2.40 32.03 -28.24
CA LYS A 467 -3.48 31.41 -29.00
C LYS A 467 -3.09 31.22 -30.48
N GLU A 468 -2.37 32.16 -31.06
CA GLU A 468 -1.85 32.03 -32.43
C GLU A 468 -0.83 30.89 -32.53
N GLU A 469 0.10 30.79 -31.59
CA GLU A 469 1.05 29.67 -31.49
C GLU A 469 0.33 28.32 -31.32
N GLU A 470 -0.71 28.26 -30.48
CA GLU A 470 -1.53 27.04 -30.30
C GLU A 470 -2.20 26.62 -31.61
N VAL A 471 -2.79 27.57 -32.34
CA VAL A 471 -3.47 27.31 -33.61
C VAL A 471 -2.46 26.86 -34.68
N GLN A 472 -1.31 27.53 -34.80
CA GLN A 472 -0.26 27.14 -35.74
C GLN A 472 0.27 25.73 -35.44
N TYR A 473 0.50 25.42 -34.17
CA TYR A 473 0.93 24.09 -33.75
C TYR A 473 -0.10 23.01 -34.08
N LEU A 474 -1.38 23.26 -33.75
CA LEU A 474 -2.46 22.31 -34.04
C LEU A 474 -2.72 22.15 -35.55
N GLN A 475 -2.43 23.16 -36.38
CA GLN A 475 -2.52 23.05 -37.83
C GLN A 475 -1.42 22.17 -38.42
N ASN A 476 -0.21 22.22 -37.87
CA ASN A 476 0.93 21.46 -38.36
C ASN A 476 0.91 20.00 -37.86
N ASP A 477 0.70 19.81 -36.55
CA ASP A 477 0.93 18.52 -35.88
C ASP A 477 -0.33 17.95 -35.20
N GLY A 478 -1.43 18.74 -35.14
CA GLY A 478 -2.64 18.37 -34.40
C GLY A 478 -3.41 17.19 -34.99
N ALA A 479 -3.24 16.88 -36.28
CA ALA A 479 -3.83 15.70 -36.92
C ALA A 479 -3.05 14.40 -36.60
N GLU A 480 -1.78 14.51 -36.24
CA GLU A 480 -0.91 13.35 -35.99
C GLU A 480 -1.11 12.77 -34.58
N ILE A 481 -1.42 13.62 -33.59
CA ILE A 481 -1.74 13.21 -32.21
C ILE A 481 -2.89 12.19 -32.15
N PRO A 482 -4.11 12.45 -32.67
CA PRO A 482 -5.21 11.49 -32.61
C PRO A 482 -4.93 10.23 -33.42
N ARG A 483 -4.17 10.34 -34.52
CA ARG A 483 -3.76 9.18 -35.33
C ARG A 483 -2.84 8.25 -34.53
N LEU A 484 -1.82 8.80 -33.86
CA LEU A 484 -0.91 8.02 -33.03
C LEU A 484 -1.60 7.46 -31.78
N GLN A 485 -2.56 8.18 -31.20
CA GLN A 485 -3.39 7.65 -30.10
C GLN A 485 -4.23 6.46 -30.54
N GLN A 486 -4.81 6.52 -31.74
CA GLN A 486 -5.53 5.38 -32.31
C GLN A 486 -4.57 4.20 -32.57
N GLU A 487 -3.40 4.44 -33.18
CA GLU A 487 -2.39 3.42 -33.42
C GLU A 487 -1.91 2.78 -32.10
N GLU A 488 -1.73 3.57 -31.03
CA GLU A 488 -1.42 3.06 -29.68
C GLU A 488 -2.51 2.11 -29.18
N THR A 489 -3.78 2.49 -29.25
CA THR A 489 -4.89 1.64 -28.81
C THR A 489 -4.98 0.34 -29.61
N GLU A 490 -4.83 0.41 -30.93
CA GLU A 490 -4.84 -0.77 -31.81
C GLU A 490 -3.69 -1.73 -31.47
N LYS A 491 -2.49 -1.21 -31.16
CA LYS A 491 -1.33 -2.04 -30.79
C LYS A 491 -1.45 -2.64 -29.39
N ILE A 492 -2.09 -1.94 -28.45
CA ILE A 492 -2.43 -2.48 -27.12
C ILE A 492 -3.41 -3.64 -27.26
N ASP A 493 -4.46 -3.47 -28.06
CA ASP A 493 -5.47 -4.52 -28.28
C ASP A 493 -4.86 -5.75 -28.98
N GLU A 494 -3.99 -5.54 -29.98
CA GLU A 494 -3.26 -6.63 -30.64
C GLU A 494 -2.39 -7.41 -29.65
N LEU A 495 -1.74 -6.71 -28.72
CA LEU A 495 -0.89 -7.30 -27.69
C LEU A 495 -1.71 -8.09 -26.66
N HIS A 496 -2.86 -7.55 -26.22
CA HIS A 496 -3.77 -8.25 -25.30
C HIS A 496 -4.36 -9.53 -25.91
N GLU A 497 -4.79 -9.49 -27.17
CA GLU A 497 -5.32 -10.67 -27.84
C GLU A 497 -4.24 -11.75 -28.00
N LYS A 498 -3.01 -11.34 -28.32
CA LYS A 498 -1.84 -12.23 -28.35
C LYS A 498 -1.56 -12.85 -26.98
N GLU A 499 -1.52 -12.07 -25.90
CA GLU A 499 -1.32 -12.58 -24.52
C GLU A 499 -2.40 -13.57 -24.08
N LYS A 500 -3.66 -13.34 -24.46
CA LYS A 500 -4.77 -14.27 -24.17
C LYS A 500 -4.59 -15.62 -24.87
N GLN A 501 -4.20 -15.60 -26.14
CA GLN A 501 -3.93 -16.82 -26.91
C GLN A 501 -2.73 -17.59 -26.31
N PHE A 502 -1.73 -16.87 -25.79
CA PHE A 502 -0.52 -17.47 -25.22
C PHE A 502 -0.72 -18.11 -23.85
N LYS A 503 -1.45 -17.47 -22.91
CA LYS A 503 -1.77 -18.10 -21.60
C LYS A 503 -2.47 -19.46 -21.76
N THR A 504 -3.33 -19.56 -22.76
CA THR A 504 -4.02 -20.82 -23.10
C THR A 504 -3.06 -21.89 -23.64
N GLN A 505 -1.91 -21.50 -24.21
CA GLN A 505 -0.89 -22.42 -24.71
C GLN A 505 0.08 -22.88 -23.62
N GLU A 506 0.41 -22.02 -22.65
CA GLU A 506 1.29 -22.36 -21.52
C GLU A 506 0.70 -23.51 -20.68
N GLU A 507 -0.58 -23.44 -20.32
CA GLU A 507 -1.29 -24.52 -19.62
C GLU A 507 -1.29 -25.85 -20.41
N ARG A 508 -1.27 -25.77 -21.75
CA ARG A 508 -1.22 -26.96 -22.62
C ARG A 508 0.17 -27.58 -22.66
N ILE A 509 1.23 -26.80 -22.49
CA ILE A 509 2.61 -27.30 -22.42
C ILE A 509 2.79 -28.12 -21.14
N ASP A 510 2.34 -27.61 -19.99
CA ASP A 510 2.41 -28.34 -18.72
C ASP A 510 1.63 -29.66 -18.76
N ALA A 511 0.41 -29.62 -19.32
CA ALA A 511 -0.39 -30.83 -19.52
C ALA A 511 0.28 -31.83 -20.48
N LYS A 512 1.04 -31.36 -21.49
CA LYS A 512 1.80 -32.23 -22.40
C LYS A 512 3.05 -32.81 -21.74
N ASN A 513 3.77 -32.02 -20.93
CA ASN A 513 4.92 -32.48 -20.16
C ASN A 513 4.52 -33.58 -19.17
N GLN A 514 3.40 -33.41 -18.45
CA GLN A 514 2.87 -34.46 -17.57
C GLN A 514 2.53 -35.75 -18.32
N ARG A 515 1.98 -35.67 -19.53
CA ARG A 515 1.70 -36.86 -20.36
C ARG A 515 2.99 -37.56 -20.81
N ILE A 516 4.03 -36.78 -21.14
CA ILE A 516 5.35 -37.31 -21.48
C ILE A 516 5.95 -38.04 -20.27
N GLU A 517 5.95 -37.41 -19.09
CA GLU A 517 6.45 -38.04 -17.84
C GLU A 517 5.69 -39.32 -17.48
N GLN A 518 4.36 -39.33 -17.64
CA GLN A 518 3.55 -40.54 -17.44
C GLN A 518 3.93 -41.64 -18.42
N THR A 519 4.10 -41.30 -19.70
CA THR A 519 4.48 -42.25 -20.75
C THR A 519 5.89 -42.81 -20.50
N GLU A 520 6.83 -41.98 -20.05
CA GLU A 520 8.18 -42.39 -19.65
C GLU A 520 8.15 -43.34 -18.45
N SER A 521 7.36 -43.03 -17.42
CA SER A 521 7.18 -43.92 -16.26
C SER A 521 6.58 -45.27 -16.66
N ASP A 522 5.64 -45.30 -17.60
CA ASP A 522 5.03 -46.54 -18.07
C ASP A 522 6.01 -47.37 -18.91
N ILE A 523 6.87 -46.73 -19.71
CA ILE A 523 7.99 -47.38 -20.39
C ILE A 523 8.93 -48.04 -19.39
N GLU A 524 9.36 -47.31 -18.34
CA GLU A 524 10.25 -47.86 -17.30
C GLU A 524 9.63 -49.07 -16.60
N LYS A 525 8.33 -49.04 -16.27
CA LYS A 525 7.64 -50.19 -15.66
C LYS A 525 7.58 -51.40 -16.60
N ILE A 526 7.39 -51.17 -17.90
CA ILE A 526 7.38 -52.25 -18.90
C ILE A 526 8.79 -52.85 -19.02
N GLU A 527 9.84 -52.02 -19.07
CA GLU A 527 11.23 -52.47 -19.12
C GLU A 527 11.61 -53.28 -17.86
N GLN A 528 11.24 -52.80 -16.68
CA GLN A 528 11.44 -53.53 -15.42
C GLN A 528 10.72 -54.89 -15.41
N LYS A 529 9.49 -54.95 -15.92
CA LYS A 529 8.74 -56.22 -16.04
C LYS A 529 9.43 -57.19 -17.00
N ILE A 530 9.93 -56.71 -18.13
CA ILE A 530 10.71 -57.54 -19.08
C ILE A 530 12.00 -58.04 -18.40
N GLU A 531 12.70 -57.19 -17.65
CA GLU A 531 13.93 -57.55 -16.92
C GLU A 531 13.68 -58.60 -15.84
N ILE A 532 12.61 -58.47 -15.06
CA ILE A 532 12.23 -59.46 -14.02
C ILE A 532 11.88 -60.80 -14.67
N LEU A 533 11.07 -60.79 -15.72
CA LEU A 533 10.65 -62.02 -16.41
C LEU A 533 11.81 -62.74 -17.10
N SER A 534 12.80 -61.99 -17.61
CA SER A 534 13.99 -62.55 -18.26
C SER A 534 15.03 -63.13 -17.29
N ARG A 535 14.98 -62.77 -16.00
CA ARG A 535 15.88 -63.29 -14.95
C ARG A 535 15.26 -64.39 -14.07
N GLY A 536 13.96 -64.65 -14.19
CA GLY A 536 13.27 -65.65 -13.35
C GLY A 536 13.64 -67.09 -13.69
N GLU A 537 13.44 -68.02 -12.74
CA GLU A 537 13.74 -69.46 -12.90
C GLU A 537 13.02 -70.12 -14.10
N ASN A 538 11.89 -69.53 -14.55
CA ASN A 538 11.11 -69.98 -15.69
C ASN A 538 11.32 -69.14 -16.96
N ALA A 539 12.40 -68.36 -17.07
CA ALA A 539 12.66 -67.46 -18.20
C ALA A 539 12.65 -68.16 -19.59
N HIS A 540 12.89 -69.47 -19.63
CA HIS A 540 12.89 -70.27 -20.86
C HIS A 540 11.53 -70.95 -21.15
N SER A 541 10.52 -70.76 -20.30
CA SER A 541 9.17 -71.29 -20.54
C SER A 541 8.52 -70.56 -21.72
N VAL A 542 7.81 -71.31 -22.56
CA VAL A 542 7.06 -70.78 -23.71
C VAL A 542 6.06 -69.71 -23.27
N GLU A 543 5.38 -69.93 -22.14
CA GLU A 543 4.42 -68.97 -21.57
C GLU A 543 5.11 -67.66 -21.15
N THR A 544 6.32 -67.74 -20.59
CA THR A 544 7.09 -66.56 -20.18
C THR A 544 7.60 -65.78 -21.40
N LEU A 545 8.02 -66.49 -22.47
CA LEU A 545 8.45 -65.87 -23.72
C LEU A 545 7.29 -65.15 -24.45
N GLU A 546 6.09 -65.72 -24.47
CA GLU A 546 4.91 -65.04 -25.02
C GLU A 546 4.55 -63.76 -24.26
N VAL A 547 4.68 -63.78 -22.93
CA VAL A 547 4.44 -62.60 -22.09
C VAL A 547 5.51 -61.53 -22.34
N ILE A 548 6.78 -61.93 -22.47
CA ILE A 548 7.88 -61.02 -22.83
C ILE A 548 7.66 -60.39 -24.21
N ASP A 549 7.20 -61.17 -25.20
CA ASP A 549 6.89 -60.64 -26.54
C ASP A 549 5.75 -59.61 -26.49
N ARG A 550 4.67 -59.87 -25.74
CA ARG A 550 3.58 -58.91 -25.54
C ARG A 550 4.06 -57.62 -24.88
N TYR A 551 4.90 -57.71 -23.85
CA TYR A 551 5.49 -56.52 -23.21
C TYR A 551 6.46 -55.78 -24.15
N SER A 552 7.22 -56.50 -24.97
CA SER A 552 8.14 -55.90 -25.96
C SER A 552 7.36 -55.15 -27.05
N GLN A 553 6.24 -55.69 -27.53
CA GLN A 553 5.35 -55.00 -28.45
C GLN A 553 4.70 -53.77 -27.80
N ALA A 554 4.30 -53.86 -26.53
CA ALA A 554 3.79 -52.71 -25.78
C ALA A 554 4.86 -51.62 -25.63
N LEU A 555 6.11 -51.98 -25.34
CA LEU A 555 7.25 -51.07 -25.23
C LEU A 555 7.45 -50.27 -26.53
N ILE A 556 7.46 -50.95 -27.69
CA ILE A 556 7.59 -50.30 -29.00
C ILE A 556 6.47 -49.26 -29.22
N ARG A 557 5.21 -49.63 -28.93
CA ARG A 557 4.07 -48.71 -29.06
C ARG A 557 4.20 -47.49 -28.15
N HIS A 558 4.58 -47.68 -26.89
CA HIS A 558 4.76 -46.56 -25.96
C HIS A 558 5.95 -45.66 -26.36
N GLN A 559 7.03 -46.22 -26.90
CA GLN A 559 8.15 -45.45 -27.44
C GLN A 559 7.76 -44.62 -28.69
N GLU A 560 6.91 -45.16 -29.57
CA GLU A 560 6.35 -44.41 -30.70
C GLU A 560 5.44 -43.26 -30.23
N ILE A 561 4.57 -43.52 -29.26
CA ILE A 561 3.73 -42.48 -28.62
C ILE A 561 4.60 -41.38 -28.02
N LEU A 562 5.66 -41.73 -27.27
CA LEU A 562 6.58 -40.78 -26.67
C LEU A 562 7.27 -39.91 -27.74
N ARG A 563 7.72 -40.51 -28.85
CA ARG A 563 8.32 -39.76 -29.97
C ARG A 563 7.31 -38.79 -30.59
N GLY A 564 6.06 -39.21 -30.79
CA GLY A 564 4.99 -38.35 -31.27
C GLY A 564 4.73 -37.16 -30.34
N GLN A 565 4.60 -37.42 -29.04
CA GLN A 565 4.39 -36.38 -28.02
C GLN A 565 5.56 -35.37 -27.96
N ARG A 566 6.81 -35.83 -28.03
CA ARG A 566 8.00 -34.96 -28.06
C ARG A 566 8.07 -34.11 -29.32
N ALA A 567 7.70 -34.67 -30.49
CA ALA A 567 7.65 -33.91 -31.74
C ALA A 567 6.57 -32.82 -31.70
N GLU A 568 5.40 -33.13 -31.13
CA GLU A 568 4.38 -32.10 -30.88
C GLU A 568 4.88 -31.01 -29.94
N LEU A 569 5.52 -31.37 -28.82
CA LEU A 569 6.06 -30.42 -27.85
C LEU A 569 7.06 -29.45 -28.50
N LEU A 570 7.96 -29.94 -29.35
CA LEU A 570 8.89 -29.13 -30.12
C LEU A 570 8.18 -28.13 -31.04
N GLY A 571 7.09 -28.55 -31.70
CA GLY A 571 6.25 -27.66 -32.50
C GLY A 571 5.63 -26.53 -31.68
N PHE A 572 5.19 -26.84 -30.46
CA PHE A 572 4.67 -25.83 -29.52
C PHE A 572 5.76 -24.86 -29.03
N GLN A 573 6.96 -25.35 -28.69
CA GLN A 573 8.08 -24.51 -28.28
C GLN A 573 8.54 -23.55 -29.39
N SER A 574 8.52 -24.00 -30.65
CA SER A 574 8.80 -23.13 -31.80
C SER A 574 7.75 -22.02 -31.96
N ASN A 575 6.47 -22.34 -31.75
CA ASN A 575 5.40 -21.33 -31.78
C ASN A 575 5.51 -20.34 -30.62
N GLN A 576 5.92 -20.79 -29.44
CA GLN A 576 6.20 -19.92 -28.29
C GLN A 576 7.32 -18.92 -28.60
N LYS A 577 8.41 -19.38 -29.22
CA LYS A 577 9.50 -18.49 -29.60
C LYS A 577 9.05 -17.42 -30.61
N PHE A 578 8.26 -17.82 -31.61
CA PHE A 578 7.68 -16.88 -32.57
C PHE A 578 6.76 -15.85 -31.90
N TYR A 579 5.97 -16.29 -30.92
CA TYR A 579 5.15 -15.40 -30.12
C TYR A 579 5.99 -14.36 -29.34
N GLU A 580 7.04 -14.81 -28.65
CA GLU A 580 7.93 -13.94 -27.88
C GLU A 580 8.56 -12.87 -28.76
N GLU A 581 9.08 -13.26 -29.93
CA GLU A 581 9.65 -12.35 -30.92
C GLU A 581 8.61 -11.34 -31.45
N SER A 582 7.39 -11.80 -31.76
CA SER A 582 6.31 -10.93 -32.23
C SER A 582 5.81 -9.96 -31.15
N SER A 583 5.70 -10.41 -29.91
CA SER A 583 5.29 -9.59 -28.76
C SER A 583 6.34 -8.52 -28.46
N GLN A 584 7.63 -8.88 -28.54
CA GLN A 584 8.73 -7.94 -28.38
C GLN A 584 8.73 -6.86 -29.47
N LEU A 585 8.45 -7.24 -30.73
CA LEU A 585 8.31 -6.28 -31.83
C LEU A 585 7.15 -5.29 -31.58
N LEU A 586 6.00 -5.78 -31.12
CA LEU A 586 4.85 -4.93 -30.77
C LEU A 586 5.17 -3.98 -29.62
N ARG A 587 5.82 -4.47 -28.55
CA ARG A 587 6.24 -3.64 -27.41
C ARG A 587 7.21 -2.54 -27.83
N ASN A 588 8.17 -2.85 -28.70
CA ASN A 588 9.10 -1.86 -29.23
C ASN A 588 8.36 -0.80 -30.05
N ARG A 589 7.46 -1.22 -30.95
CA ARG A 589 6.65 -0.28 -31.75
C ARG A 589 5.76 0.61 -30.88
N LEU A 590 5.15 0.05 -29.85
CA LEU A 590 4.33 0.79 -28.89
C LEU A 590 5.16 1.83 -28.13
N LYS A 591 6.38 1.47 -27.73
CA LYS A 591 7.32 2.41 -27.10
C LYS A 591 7.69 3.56 -28.05
N ASP A 592 7.91 3.30 -29.32
CA ASP A 592 8.20 4.34 -30.32
C ASP A 592 7.01 5.29 -30.49
N ILE A 593 5.79 4.75 -30.59
CA ILE A 593 4.54 5.55 -30.68
C ILE A 593 4.35 6.42 -29.44
N GLN A 594 4.57 5.86 -28.25
CA GLN A 594 4.47 6.59 -26.98
C GLN A 594 5.50 7.71 -26.89
N GLN A 595 6.73 7.47 -27.37
CA GLN A 595 7.75 8.48 -27.41
C GLN A 595 7.34 9.62 -28.36
N GLN A 596 6.89 9.31 -29.58
CA GLN A 596 6.41 10.31 -30.53
C GLN A 596 5.22 11.12 -29.99
N LEU A 597 4.25 10.46 -29.34
CA LEU A 597 3.15 11.14 -28.66
C LEU A 597 3.63 12.06 -27.55
N SER A 598 4.63 11.66 -26.77
CA SER A 598 5.18 12.50 -25.71
C SER A 598 5.89 13.74 -26.26
N GLU A 599 6.64 13.60 -27.35
CA GLU A 599 7.33 14.68 -28.05
C GLU A 599 6.32 15.68 -28.63
N LEU A 600 5.23 15.19 -29.25
CA LEU A 600 4.16 16.04 -29.80
C LEU A 600 3.25 16.67 -28.74
N GLN A 601 3.08 16.05 -27.57
CA GLN A 601 2.25 16.63 -26.49
C GLN A 601 2.99 17.65 -25.64
N GLN A 602 4.33 17.59 -25.57
CA GLN A 602 5.12 18.46 -24.70
C GLN A 602 4.98 19.96 -25.05
N PRO A 603 5.09 20.41 -26.32
CA PRO A 603 4.89 21.81 -26.69
C PRO A 603 3.47 22.30 -26.39
N LEU A 604 2.45 21.48 -26.68
CA LEU A 604 1.06 21.83 -26.41
C LEU A 604 0.81 22.03 -24.91
N ARG A 605 1.36 21.15 -24.05
CA ARG A 605 1.30 21.32 -22.59
C ARG A 605 2.04 22.56 -22.11
N ALA A 606 3.15 22.93 -22.75
CA ALA A 606 3.89 24.14 -22.41
C ALA A 606 3.08 25.41 -22.73
N ILE A 607 2.41 25.45 -23.87
CA ILE A 607 1.51 26.57 -24.26
C ILE A 607 0.33 26.67 -23.28
N GLN A 608 -0.32 25.55 -22.95
CA GLN A 608 -1.42 25.53 -21.98
C GLN A 608 -0.98 26.00 -20.59
N LYS A 609 0.22 25.59 -20.15
CA LYS A 609 0.79 26.05 -18.87
C LYS A 609 1.09 27.55 -18.90
N ALA A 610 1.74 28.05 -19.95
CA ALA A 610 2.02 29.47 -20.11
C ALA A 610 0.74 30.31 -20.06
N ARG A 611 -0.33 29.84 -20.73
CA ARG A 611 -1.66 30.47 -20.67
C ARG A 611 -2.22 30.50 -19.24
N SER A 612 -2.12 29.40 -18.50
CA SER A 612 -2.56 29.32 -17.10
C SER A 612 -1.77 30.26 -16.17
N ASP A 613 -0.45 30.36 -16.37
CA ASP A 613 0.43 31.24 -15.60
C ASP A 613 0.09 32.72 -15.87
N VAL A 614 -0.18 33.08 -17.12
CA VAL A 614 -0.64 34.44 -17.50
C VAL A 614 -2.00 34.77 -16.88
N HIS A 615 -2.95 33.85 -16.90
CA HIS A 615 -4.25 34.05 -16.23
C HIS A 615 -4.10 34.21 -14.72
N THR A 616 -3.22 33.42 -14.09
CA THR A 616 -2.96 33.49 -12.64
C THR A 616 -2.29 34.81 -12.28
N ARG A 617 -1.35 35.29 -13.11
CA ARG A 617 -0.73 36.61 -12.97
C ARG A 617 -1.75 37.73 -13.09
N LYS A 618 -2.69 37.64 -14.05
CA LYS A 618 -3.81 38.60 -14.17
C LYS A 618 -4.66 38.64 -12.89
N ILE A 619 -5.08 37.49 -12.39
CA ILE A 619 -5.88 37.40 -11.16
C ILE A 619 -5.12 37.95 -9.96
N GLY A 620 -3.83 37.64 -9.82
CA GLY A 620 -2.99 38.13 -8.73
C GLY A 620 -2.79 39.64 -8.75
N LEU A 621 -2.60 40.24 -9.93
CA LEU A 621 -2.45 41.69 -10.08
C LEU A 621 -3.75 42.44 -9.80
N LEU A 622 -4.88 41.94 -10.33
CA LEU A 622 -6.20 42.53 -10.11
C LEU A 622 -6.69 42.36 -8.65
N SER A 623 -6.39 41.22 -8.03
CA SER A 623 -6.77 40.95 -6.63
C SER A 623 -6.02 41.84 -5.65
N LYS A 624 -4.71 42.11 -5.87
CA LYS A 624 -3.94 43.01 -4.99
C LYS A 624 -4.48 44.44 -5.04
N GLN A 625 -4.88 44.93 -6.21
CA GLN A 625 -5.43 46.28 -6.34
C GLN A 625 -6.86 46.41 -5.81
N GLY A 626 -7.68 45.36 -5.90
CA GLY A 626 -9.05 45.37 -5.35
C GLY A 626 -9.11 45.31 -3.82
N LEU A 627 -8.00 44.99 -3.15
CA LEU A 627 -7.87 44.91 -1.69
C LEU A 627 -7.28 46.19 -1.06
N GLU A 628 -6.69 47.09 -1.84
CA GLU A 628 -6.21 48.37 -1.38
C GLU A 628 -7.36 49.40 -1.46
N ASP A 629 -7.87 49.82 -0.30
CA ASP A 629 -8.87 50.90 -0.23
C ASP A 629 -8.37 52.12 -1.03
N ALA A 630 -9.32 52.87 -1.63
CA ALA A 630 -8.99 54.13 -2.28
C ALA A 630 -8.18 54.99 -1.28
N PRO A 631 -7.06 55.60 -1.71
CA PRO A 631 -6.21 56.37 -0.80
C PRO A 631 -6.96 57.63 -0.40
N ILE A 632 -7.75 57.54 0.68
CA ILE A 632 -8.39 58.69 1.31
C ILE A 632 -7.39 59.19 2.34
N GLU A 633 -6.56 60.16 1.94
CA GLU A 633 -5.67 60.83 2.88
C GLU A 633 -6.50 61.61 3.91
N LYS A 634 -6.21 61.40 5.20
CA LYS A 634 -6.85 62.16 6.28
C LYS A 634 -6.56 63.66 6.08
N PRO A 635 -7.58 64.54 6.20
CA PRO A 635 -7.36 65.99 6.10
C PRO A 635 -6.30 66.47 7.10
N SER A 636 -5.41 67.36 6.66
CA SER A 636 -4.40 67.97 7.53
C SER A 636 -5.04 68.92 8.55
N GLU A 637 -4.35 69.21 9.66
CA GLU A 637 -4.89 70.08 10.72
C GLU A 637 -5.25 71.50 10.22
N GLN A 638 -4.59 71.95 9.14
CA GLN A 638 -4.79 73.25 8.52
C GLN A 638 -6.04 73.30 7.61
N GLU A 639 -6.53 72.15 7.16
CA GLU A 639 -7.74 72.05 6.31
C GLU A 639 -9.05 72.10 7.11
N TRP A 640 -9.01 71.86 8.43
CA TRP A 640 -10.22 71.78 9.25
C TRP A 640 -11.03 73.06 9.26
N GLY A 641 -10.38 74.23 9.25
CA GLY A 641 -11.05 75.53 9.19
C GLY A 641 -11.87 75.69 7.90
N PHE A 642 -11.24 75.41 6.76
CA PHE A 642 -11.90 75.45 5.45
C PHE A 642 -12.99 74.37 5.29
N LEU A 643 -12.75 73.14 5.77
CA LEU A 643 -13.73 72.06 5.73
C LEU A 643 -14.95 72.36 6.60
N ALA A 644 -14.76 72.94 7.79
CA ALA A 644 -15.85 73.35 8.67
C ALA A 644 -16.71 74.45 8.03
N ASP A 645 -16.11 75.43 7.36
CA ASP A 645 -16.84 76.49 6.64
C ASP A 645 -17.55 75.98 5.38
N LYS A 646 -16.93 75.05 4.63
CA LYS A 646 -17.58 74.40 3.48
C LYS A 646 -18.78 73.56 3.90
N ILE A 647 -18.66 72.78 4.97
CA ILE A 647 -19.77 71.99 5.55
C ILE A 647 -20.87 72.92 6.07
N ARG A 648 -20.50 74.02 6.74
CA ARG A 648 -21.44 75.04 7.22
C ARG A 648 -22.19 75.72 6.07
N GLY A 649 -21.49 76.06 4.98
CA GLY A 649 -22.07 76.61 3.75
C GLY A 649 -23.07 75.67 3.09
N GLN A 650 -22.73 74.37 2.99
CA GLN A 650 -23.62 73.34 2.48
C GLN A 650 -24.85 73.12 3.37
N LEU A 651 -24.71 73.24 4.70
CA LEU A 651 -25.84 73.18 5.64
C LEU A 651 -26.78 74.39 5.50
N THR A 652 -26.25 75.60 5.27
CA THR A 652 -27.06 76.82 5.04
C THR A 652 -27.79 76.85 3.69
N GLU A 653 -27.26 76.24 2.64
CA GLU A 653 -27.97 76.12 1.35
C GLU A 653 -29.12 75.09 1.40
N THR A 654 -29.12 74.17 2.38
CA THR A 654 -30.13 73.11 2.51
C THR A 654 -31.29 73.40 3.48
N LEU A 655 -31.31 74.56 4.15
CA LEU A 655 -32.39 74.94 5.08
C LEU A 655 -32.97 76.32 4.71
N PRO A 656 -34.08 76.39 3.95
CA PRO A 656 -34.84 77.62 3.84
C PRO A 656 -35.49 77.92 5.19
N ILE A 657 -35.10 79.01 5.84
CA ILE A 657 -35.85 79.54 7.00
C ILE A 657 -37.18 80.05 6.45
N PRO A 658 -38.35 79.53 6.88
CA PRO A 658 -39.64 80.03 6.43
C PRO A 658 -39.86 81.46 6.94
N ASP A 659 -40.45 82.33 6.10
CA ASP A 659 -40.81 83.71 6.43
C ASP A 659 -41.85 83.87 7.57
N SER A 660 -42.20 82.79 8.29
CA SER A 660 -43.05 82.84 9.49
C SER A 660 -42.29 83.13 10.78
N ILE A 661 -40.97 83.38 10.72
CA ILE A 661 -40.15 83.79 11.87
C ILE A 661 -39.24 84.97 11.48
N LYS A 662 -39.84 86.09 11.08
CA LYS A 662 -39.22 87.41 11.14
C LYS A 662 -40.05 88.34 12.01
#